data_AF-A0AAW0JDI0-F1
#
_entry.id   AF-A0AAW0JDI0-F1
#
_cell.length_a   1.000
_cell.length_b   1.000
_cell.length_c   1.000
_cell.angle_alpha   90.00
_cell.angle_beta   90.00
_cell.angle_gamma   90.00
#
_symmetry.space_group_name_H-M   'P 1'
#
loop_
_entity.id
_entity.type
_entity.pdbx_description
1 polymer ?
#
loop_
_entity_poly.entity_id
_entity_poly.type
_entity_poly.pdbx_seq_one_letter_code
_entity_poly.pdbx_strand_id
1 'polypeptide(L)'
;MSEIVNADVQNPFPSPSRSSRREDEEAALAWATIIQNLPTYDRLRTSILQYAVEGDQNDEAKIVNKVVDVRNLDANDREEFIQRNFKVPEEDNEKFLKKLRARIDEVGIRLPTVEVRFNHLHIEADCYIGTRALPTLLNTARNIAESALGLCGIRLAEKRKLTILKDVYGIIKPSRMTLLLGPPSSGKTTLLLALAGKLDSNLKVQGQVTYNGHRLDEFVPRKTSAYISQYDVHLGDLTVKETLDYSARFQGVGNRYDLLTELSWRQKNEGIFPEAEVDLFMKAVAMGGAESSLITDYTLKLLGLEICKDTLVGDEMKRGISGGQRKRVTTGEIVVGPTRTLFMDEISTGLDSSTTFQIVKCMQQIAHLTETTFLMSLLQPDPETFDLFDDIILLSEGQIIYQGPREHVLEFFESCGFECPERKGTADFLQEVTSKKDQEQYWADRNRPYNYISVTEFASQFKAFHVGAQLQNTLLISNDKLESHGAALAFSKYSIPKMQLLKASIDREWLLIKRTAPVYVFKTVQIIVVAVIASTVFLRTTLDKTYDDGSLYVAAIIFAMIVNMFNGFAELSLAIMRLPVFYKQRDLLFYPAWAFTIPNFLIHVPMSVLESIAWTVVTYYTIGYAPEASRFFKQLLVVFLIQQMAAGLFRLMAGLCRTMIIAHTGGALSLLLLFLLGGFILPKGRIPVWWSWGHWVSPLSYGFNALTVNEMLSPRWMDKLASNNITKLGVAVLNNFDVPHHNYWYWIGVTALLAFTILFNILFTFSLMYLNPLGKPQPIISEELGSEQSSMGETKGKPKLQSNRSINENQMREMQCLETSGESNTKEPSSMAADEVASKRGMILPFTPLTMSFDSVNYYVDMPSEMRDQGVKGDRLQLLQEVTGAFRPGVLTALMGVSGAGKTTLMDVLAGRKTGGYIEGDIRISGFHKKQETFARISGYCEQTDIHSPQVTVKESLIYSAFLRLPKEVNDKEKMERRLMGIYGDICSSSTFFIWFLMVISDNLNLTWSCSDEYSEDIEVAVLLGVCWLEIKGEIRTIDLSPGTVYEVVFVVKMLDEDWCECNMWNYSVTLTLILPHSKKVTHDENLEEKPIGKWFEIQVGEFKMTPENVGEISFQLGEFSSDWKCGLVLKCAIIRPKK
;
A
#
# COMPACT_ATOMS: atom_id res chain seq x y z
N MET A 1 -20.23 -59.35 33.12
CA MET A 1 -18.81 -59.71 33.00
C MET A 1 -18.13 -58.55 32.31
N SER A 2 -17.43 -57.61 32.96
CA SER A 2 -16.41 -57.67 34.04
C SER A 2 -15.00 -57.60 33.47
N GLU A 3 -14.33 -56.45 33.69
CA GLU A 3 -12.87 -56.26 33.66
C GLU A 3 -12.24 -56.50 32.25
N ILE A 4 -11.31 -55.72 31.72
CA ILE A 4 -10.17 -54.99 32.28
C ILE A 4 -9.91 -53.74 31.39
N VAL A 5 -9.40 -52.67 32.00
CA VAL A 5 -8.42 -51.65 31.52
C VAL A 5 -8.72 -50.34 32.26
N ASN A 6 -8.19 -50.27 33.48
CA ASN A 6 -7.82 -48.98 34.08
C ASN A 6 -6.34 -48.77 33.74
N ALA A 7 -6.03 -47.64 33.11
CA ALA A 7 -4.67 -47.12 33.01
C ALA A 7 -4.76 -45.61 33.25
N ASP A 8 -4.02 -45.12 34.23
CA ASP A 8 -4.10 -43.73 34.69
C ASP A 8 -3.67 -42.74 33.59
N VAL A 9 -4.53 -41.76 33.31
CA VAL A 9 -4.12 -40.50 32.69
C VAL A 9 -4.22 -39.44 33.76
N GLN A 10 -3.06 -39.10 34.35
CA GLN A 10 -2.96 -38.03 35.35
C GLN A 10 -3.28 -36.68 34.69
N ASN A 11 -4.28 -35.98 35.22
CA ASN A 11 -4.56 -34.58 34.89
C ASN A 11 -3.33 -33.72 35.24
N PRO A 12 -2.72 -32.98 34.30
CA PRO A 12 -1.58 -32.11 34.57
C PRO A 12 -1.99 -30.71 35.05
N PHE A 13 -3.22 -30.55 35.57
CA PHE A 13 -3.70 -29.28 36.10
C PHE A 13 -3.35 -29.15 37.59
N PRO A 14 -2.58 -28.13 38.00
CA PRO A 14 -2.43 -27.83 39.42
C PRO A 14 -3.80 -27.43 39.99
N SER A 15 -4.13 -27.95 41.16
CA SER A 15 -5.31 -27.50 41.89
C SER A 15 -5.11 -26.03 42.33
N PRO A 16 -6.15 -25.18 42.28
CA PRO A 16 -6.02 -23.78 42.66
C PRO A 16 -5.55 -23.67 44.12
N SER A 17 -4.62 -22.75 44.36
CA SER A 17 -4.04 -22.53 45.69
C SER A 17 -5.11 -22.17 46.70
N ARG A 18 -4.89 -22.54 47.97
CA ARG A 18 -5.82 -22.24 49.07
C ARG A 18 -6.03 -20.73 49.31
N SER A 19 -5.18 -19.87 48.75
CA SER A 19 -5.33 -18.41 48.79
C SER A 19 -6.37 -17.92 47.78
N SER A 20 -6.24 -18.28 46.50
CA SER A 20 -7.12 -17.82 45.40
C SER A 20 -8.62 -18.02 45.69
N ARG A 21 -9.00 -19.22 46.15
CA ARG A 21 -10.39 -19.51 46.55
C ARG A 21 -10.93 -18.59 47.65
N ARG A 22 -10.06 -18.14 48.55
CA ARG A 22 -10.43 -17.28 49.69
C ARG A 22 -10.58 -15.82 49.25
N GLU A 23 -9.74 -15.39 48.30
CA GLU A 23 -9.81 -14.09 47.65
C GLU A 23 -11.10 -13.94 46.83
N ASP A 24 -11.48 -14.98 46.07
CA ASP A 24 -12.74 -15.02 45.32
C ASP A 24 -13.97 -15.00 46.24
N GLU A 25 -13.95 -15.73 47.37
CA GLU A 25 -15.02 -15.72 48.37
C GLU A 25 -15.19 -14.33 49.03
N GLU A 26 -14.09 -13.66 49.42
CA GLU A 26 -14.15 -12.29 49.97
C GLU A 26 -14.61 -11.26 48.92
N ALA A 27 -14.19 -11.39 47.66
CA ALA A 27 -14.65 -10.55 46.57
C ALA A 27 -16.14 -10.73 46.29
N ALA A 28 -16.64 -11.98 46.25
CA ALA A 28 -18.05 -12.30 46.08
C ALA A 28 -18.91 -11.76 47.23
N LEU A 29 -18.44 -11.88 48.48
CA LEU A 29 -19.08 -11.29 49.67
C LEU A 29 -19.16 -9.75 49.58
N ALA A 30 -18.09 -9.08 49.15
CA ALA A 30 -18.10 -7.64 48.94
C ALA A 30 -19.08 -7.23 47.82
N TRP A 31 -19.12 -7.99 46.73
CA TRP A 31 -20.04 -7.77 45.59
C TRP A 31 -21.51 -7.94 46.02
N ALA A 32 -21.82 -8.98 46.78
CA ALA A 32 -23.13 -9.23 47.36
C ALA A 32 -23.57 -8.12 48.32
N THR A 33 -22.68 -7.68 49.21
CA THR A 33 -23.00 -6.72 50.28
C THR A 33 -23.15 -5.29 49.75
N ILE A 34 -22.34 -4.89 48.76
CA ILE A 34 -22.27 -3.49 48.30
C ILE A 34 -23.05 -3.29 47.00
N ILE A 35 -22.83 -4.13 45.99
CA ILE A 35 -23.28 -3.86 44.60
C ILE A 35 -24.72 -4.33 44.35
N GLN A 36 -25.20 -5.40 45.00
CA GLN A 36 -26.61 -5.82 44.85
C GLN A 36 -27.62 -4.83 45.47
N ASN A 37 -27.20 -4.06 46.47
CA ASN A 37 -28.03 -3.07 47.16
C ASN A 37 -28.17 -1.75 46.38
N LEU A 38 -27.42 -1.57 45.28
CA LEU A 38 -27.50 -0.38 44.44
C LEU A 38 -28.67 -0.44 43.43
N PRO A 39 -29.24 0.72 43.04
CA PRO A 39 -30.18 0.80 41.93
C PRO A 39 -29.60 0.20 40.64
N THR A 40 -30.45 -0.38 39.78
CA THR A 40 -30.04 -1.06 38.53
C THR A 40 -29.09 -0.21 37.67
N TYR A 41 -29.30 1.11 37.64
CA TYR A 41 -28.50 2.07 36.87
C TYR A 41 -27.08 2.25 37.44
N ASP A 42 -26.94 2.36 38.75
CA ASP A 42 -25.64 2.53 39.43
C ASP A 42 -24.87 1.20 39.46
N ARG A 43 -25.58 0.08 39.63
CA ARG A 43 -25.05 -1.28 39.58
C ARG A 43 -24.33 -1.62 38.27
N LEU A 44 -24.77 -1.05 37.14
CA LEU A 44 -24.12 -1.21 35.83
C LEU A 44 -22.85 -0.36 35.66
N ARG A 45 -22.56 0.54 36.62
CA ARG A 45 -21.45 1.50 36.58
C ARG A 45 -20.43 1.30 37.69
N THR A 46 -20.85 0.83 38.83
CA THR A 46 -19.97 0.48 39.94
C THR A 46 -19.41 -0.93 39.76
N SER A 47 -18.10 -1.09 39.86
CA SER A 47 -17.45 -2.40 39.96
C SER A 47 -16.40 -2.40 41.09
N ILE A 48 -15.79 -3.55 41.34
CA ILE A 48 -14.70 -3.71 42.29
C ILE A 48 -13.39 -3.80 41.52
N LEU A 49 -12.42 -2.95 41.87
CA LEU A 49 -11.02 -3.04 41.43
C LEU A 49 -10.17 -3.55 42.60
N GLN A 50 -9.31 -4.52 42.33
CA GLN A 50 -8.47 -5.20 43.32
C GLN A 50 -7.02 -4.70 43.25
N TYR A 51 -6.57 -4.01 44.30
CA TYR A 51 -5.19 -3.54 44.43
C TYR A 51 -4.37 -4.55 45.23
N ALA A 52 -3.11 -4.76 44.84
CA ALA A 52 -2.15 -5.45 45.69
C ALA A 52 -1.39 -4.42 46.54
N VAL A 53 -1.54 -4.47 47.86
CA VAL A 53 -0.73 -3.66 48.78
C VAL A 53 0.48 -4.48 49.22
N GLU A 54 1.67 -4.00 48.91
CA GLU A 54 2.92 -4.54 49.49
C GLU A 54 2.90 -4.30 51.00
N GLY A 55 2.98 -5.38 51.78
CA GLY A 55 3.10 -5.32 53.23
C GLY A 55 4.54 -4.99 53.64
N ASP A 56 4.70 -4.27 54.76
CA ASP A 56 6.02 -4.08 55.38
C ASP A 56 6.59 -5.45 55.81
N GLN A 57 7.68 -5.85 55.14
CA GLN A 57 8.60 -6.95 55.47
C GLN A 57 8.00 -8.21 56.15
N ASN A 58 7.70 -9.21 55.32
CA ASN A 58 7.34 -10.62 55.62
C ASN A 58 5.85 -11.02 55.68
N ASP A 59 4.90 -10.10 55.50
CA ASP A 59 3.49 -10.48 55.26
C ASP A 59 3.16 -10.63 53.77
N GLU A 60 2.32 -11.62 53.43
CA GLU A 60 1.82 -11.85 52.06
C GLU A 60 1.06 -10.61 51.53
N ALA A 61 1.20 -10.32 50.23
CA ALA A 61 0.62 -9.12 49.60
C ALA A 61 -0.90 -9.06 49.82
N LYS A 62 -1.35 -8.03 50.53
CA LYS A 62 -2.75 -7.94 50.98
C LYS A 62 -3.59 -7.29 49.90
N ILE A 63 -4.53 -8.05 49.33
CA ILE A 63 -5.43 -7.55 48.29
C ILE A 63 -6.51 -6.67 48.92
N VAL A 64 -6.69 -5.45 48.40
CA VAL A 64 -7.69 -4.48 48.85
C VAL A 64 -8.70 -4.20 47.75
N ASN A 65 -9.98 -4.44 48.07
CA ASN A 65 -11.12 -4.21 47.19
C ASN A 65 -11.57 -2.73 47.25
N LYS A 66 -11.36 -1.97 46.17
CA LYS A 66 -11.88 -0.59 45.99
C LYS A 66 -13.15 -0.64 45.13
N VAL A 67 -14.21 0.04 45.54
CA VAL A 67 -15.39 0.25 44.69
C VAL A 67 -15.13 1.46 43.79
N VAL A 68 -15.30 1.30 42.47
CA VAL A 68 -14.97 2.33 41.47
C VAL A 68 -16.14 2.54 40.51
N ASP A 69 -16.45 3.80 40.17
CA ASP A 69 -17.29 4.12 39.00
C ASP A 69 -16.44 3.98 37.75
N VAL A 70 -16.80 2.99 36.95
CA VAL A 70 -16.22 2.60 35.67
C VAL A 70 -16.04 3.78 34.69
N ARG A 71 -16.87 4.82 34.76
CA ARG A 71 -16.75 6.00 33.89
C ARG A 71 -15.59 6.91 34.27
N ASN A 72 -15.19 6.87 35.53
CA ASN A 72 -14.18 7.74 36.13
C ASN A 72 -12.94 6.91 36.55
N LEU A 73 -12.63 5.85 35.79
CA LEU A 73 -11.37 5.13 35.96
C LEU A 73 -10.21 6.07 35.61
N ASP A 74 -9.28 6.26 36.55
CA ASP A 74 -8.07 7.01 36.31
C ASP A 74 -7.11 6.25 35.36
N ALA A 75 -6.12 6.94 34.81
CA ALA A 75 -5.14 6.31 33.93
C ALA A 75 -4.36 5.19 34.65
N ASN A 76 -3.99 5.41 35.90
CA ASN A 76 -3.31 4.43 36.74
C ASN A 76 -4.19 3.20 37.01
N ASP A 77 -5.47 3.40 37.37
CA ASP A 77 -6.43 2.32 37.61
C ASP A 77 -6.60 1.40 36.37
N ARG A 78 -6.57 1.98 35.16
CA ARG A 78 -6.58 1.20 33.91
C ARG A 78 -5.25 0.49 33.62
N GLU A 79 -4.13 1.18 33.80
CA GLU A 79 -2.79 0.62 33.51
C GLU A 79 -2.45 -0.53 34.48
N GLU A 80 -2.78 -0.39 35.77
CA GLU A 80 -2.67 -1.46 36.77
C GLU A 80 -3.55 -2.66 36.42
N PHE A 81 -4.81 -2.44 36.03
CA PHE A 81 -5.69 -3.53 35.57
C PHE A 81 -5.09 -4.30 34.39
N ILE A 82 -4.56 -3.60 33.38
CA ILE A 82 -3.97 -4.23 32.20
C ILE A 82 -2.66 -4.96 32.53
N GLN A 83 -1.76 -4.35 33.32
CA GLN A 83 -0.49 -4.97 33.71
C GLN A 83 -0.66 -6.17 34.66
N ARG A 84 -1.74 -6.20 35.46
CA ARG A 84 -2.10 -7.34 36.30
C ARG A 84 -2.66 -8.50 35.47
N ASN A 85 -3.61 -8.23 34.57
CA ASN A 85 -4.40 -9.24 33.87
C ASN A 85 -3.78 -9.74 32.55
N PHE A 86 -2.87 -8.99 31.93
CA PHE A 86 -2.31 -9.29 30.60
C PHE A 86 -0.78 -9.15 30.59
N LYS A 87 -0.08 -9.97 31.38
CA LYS A 87 1.39 -9.96 31.45
C LYS A 87 2.01 -10.62 30.22
N VAL A 88 1.51 -11.79 29.86
CA VAL A 88 1.84 -12.52 28.63
C VAL A 88 0.61 -12.47 27.73
N PRO A 89 0.55 -11.57 26.73
CA PRO A 89 -0.67 -11.32 25.97
C PRO A 89 -1.31 -12.58 25.38
N GLU A 90 -0.50 -13.51 24.84
CA GLU A 90 -1.03 -14.73 24.20
C GLU A 90 -1.75 -15.68 25.15
N GLU A 91 -1.18 -15.97 26.32
CA GLU A 91 -1.78 -16.93 27.25
C GLU A 91 -2.87 -16.30 28.11
N ASP A 92 -2.61 -15.09 28.60
CA ASP A 92 -3.49 -14.44 29.56
C ASP A 92 -4.77 -13.93 28.89
N ASN A 93 -4.69 -13.51 27.61
CA ASN A 93 -5.86 -13.20 26.81
C ASN A 93 -6.79 -14.41 26.66
N GLU A 94 -6.25 -15.61 26.41
CA GLU A 94 -7.06 -16.82 26.29
C GLU A 94 -7.75 -17.18 27.60
N LYS A 95 -7.01 -17.13 28.72
CA LYS A 95 -7.55 -17.37 30.08
C LYS A 95 -8.67 -16.36 30.38
N PHE A 96 -8.45 -15.08 30.08
CA PHE A 96 -9.40 -14.01 30.33
C PHE A 96 -10.66 -14.11 29.44
N LEU A 97 -10.50 -14.37 28.15
CA LEU A 97 -11.62 -14.57 27.23
C LEU A 97 -12.42 -15.84 27.55
N LYS A 98 -11.79 -16.91 28.04
CA LYS A 98 -12.49 -18.10 28.57
C LYS A 98 -13.35 -17.77 29.80
N LYS A 99 -12.83 -17.00 30.75
CA LYS A 99 -13.61 -16.50 31.90
C LYS A 99 -14.78 -15.63 31.47
N LEU A 100 -14.56 -14.72 30.52
CA LEU A 100 -15.61 -13.86 29.94
C LEU A 100 -16.69 -14.72 29.25
N ARG A 101 -16.29 -15.75 28.50
CA ARG A 101 -17.20 -16.66 27.83
C ARG A 101 -18.02 -17.51 28.81
N ALA A 102 -17.37 -18.11 29.81
CA ALA A 102 -18.01 -18.90 30.85
C ALA A 102 -19.13 -18.10 31.54
N ARG A 103 -18.87 -16.83 31.92
CA ARG A 103 -19.88 -15.93 32.51
C ARG A 103 -21.12 -15.69 31.62
N ILE A 104 -20.98 -15.79 30.29
CA ILE A 104 -22.10 -15.61 29.34
C ILE A 104 -22.88 -16.93 29.18
N ASP A 105 -22.17 -18.06 29.10
CA ASP A 105 -22.75 -19.40 28.96
C ASP A 105 -23.48 -19.87 30.22
N GLU A 106 -22.95 -19.58 31.42
CA GLU A 106 -23.60 -19.84 32.73
C GLU A 106 -25.04 -19.33 32.78
N VAL A 107 -25.29 -18.22 32.09
CA VAL A 107 -26.53 -17.43 32.11
C VAL A 107 -27.40 -17.75 30.86
N GLY A 108 -26.97 -18.71 30.03
CA GLY A 108 -27.68 -19.19 28.85
C GLY A 108 -27.92 -18.12 27.78
N ILE A 109 -27.03 -17.14 27.64
CA ILE A 109 -27.12 -16.11 26.60
C ILE A 109 -26.34 -16.58 25.37
N ARG A 110 -27.04 -16.83 24.25
CA ARG A 110 -26.37 -17.09 22.97
C ARG A 110 -25.84 -15.80 22.38
N LEU A 111 -24.57 -15.77 21.99
CA LEU A 111 -24.01 -14.61 21.30
C LEU A 111 -24.60 -14.49 19.88
N PRO A 112 -24.77 -13.27 19.33
CA PRO A 112 -25.33 -13.09 18.00
C PRO A 112 -24.25 -13.24 16.91
N THR A 113 -24.26 -14.39 16.23
CA THR A 113 -23.36 -14.79 15.14
C THR A 113 -23.67 -14.12 13.80
N VAL A 114 -22.67 -14.04 12.91
CA VAL A 114 -22.82 -13.53 11.54
C VAL A 114 -22.18 -14.49 10.53
N GLU A 115 -23.00 -15.23 9.79
CA GLU A 115 -22.58 -16.02 8.64
C GLU A 115 -22.72 -15.19 7.35
N VAL A 116 -21.67 -15.18 6.53
CA VAL A 116 -21.64 -14.45 5.25
C VAL A 116 -21.65 -15.46 4.10
N ARG A 117 -22.62 -15.33 3.20
CA ARG A 117 -22.73 -16.14 1.98
C ARG A 117 -22.67 -15.26 0.74
N PHE A 118 -22.04 -15.76 -0.31
CA PHE A 118 -21.97 -15.12 -1.61
C PHE A 118 -22.25 -16.14 -2.70
N ASN A 119 -23.14 -15.80 -3.63
CA ASN A 119 -23.60 -16.67 -4.71
C ASN A 119 -23.43 -15.97 -6.05
N HIS A 120 -22.81 -16.66 -7.02
CA HIS A 120 -22.63 -16.22 -8.40
C HIS A 120 -22.03 -14.81 -8.55
N LEU A 121 -21.08 -14.47 -7.68
CA LEU A 121 -20.45 -13.15 -7.64
C LEU A 121 -19.51 -12.96 -8.83
N HIS A 122 -19.90 -12.09 -9.75
CA HIS A 122 -19.14 -11.77 -10.95
C HIS A 122 -18.92 -10.25 -11.01
N ILE A 123 -17.66 -9.82 -11.15
CA ILE A 123 -17.27 -8.40 -11.05
C ILE A 123 -16.46 -8.01 -12.28
N GLU A 124 -16.96 -7.01 -13.03
CA GLU A 124 -16.28 -6.44 -14.20
C GLU A 124 -15.82 -4.99 -13.96
N ALA A 125 -14.64 -4.65 -14.48
CA ALA A 125 -14.15 -3.28 -14.62
C ALA A 125 -14.09 -2.86 -16.11
N ASP A 126 -14.37 -1.59 -16.40
CA ASP A 126 -14.15 -1.03 -17.75
C ASP A 126 -12.75 -0.40 -17.83
N CYS A 127 -11.86 -1.00 -18.62
CA CYS A 127 -10.45 -0.63 -18.78
C CYS A 127 -10.17 0.11 -20.09
N TYR A 128 -9.17 1.00 -20.06
CA TYR A 128 -8.55 1.59 -21.25
C TYR A 128 -7.34 0.75 -21.68
N ILE A 129 -7.12 0.61 -22.99
CA ILE A 129 -6.07 -0.23 -23.58
C ILE A 129 -4.82 0.60 -23.90
N GLY A 130 -3.64 0.00 -23.71
CA GLY A 130 -2.39 0.48 -24.29
C GLY A 130 -1.97 1.89 -23.85
N THR A 131 -1.36 2.63 -24.77
CA THR A 131 -0.82 3.98 -24.54
C THR A 131 -1.86 4.99 -24.03
N ARG A 132 -3.15 4.72 -24.22
CA ARG A 132 -4.26 5.57 -23.76
C ARG A 132 -4.49 5.53 -22.25
N ALA A 133 -4.04 4.46 -21.57
CA ALA A 133 -4.06 4.37 -20.11
C ALA A 133 -3.02 5.29 -19.44
N LEU A 134 -1.96 5.70 -20.16
CA LEU A 134 -0.94 6.59 -19.63
C LEU A 134 -1.49 8.02 -19.44
N PRO A 135 -1.26 8.66 -18.27
CA PRO A 135 -1.84 9.95 -17.92
C PRO A 135 -1.10 11.15 -18.56
N THR A 136 -0.88 11.12 -19.88
CA THR A 136 -0.33 12.25 -20.62
C THR A 136 -1.34 13.41 -20.68
N LEU A 137 -0.88 14.65 -20.88
CA LEU A 137 -1.78 15.82 -20.96
C LEU A 137 -2.81 15.68 -22.10
N LEU A 138 -2.41 15.10 -23.23
CA LEU A 138 -3.31 14.86 -24.36
C LEU A 138 -4.29 13.72 -24.07
N ASN A 139 -3.86 12.62 -23.47
CA ASN A 139 -4.76 11.52 -23.08
C ASN A 139 -5.75 11.94 -22.01
N THR A 140 -5.30 12.68 -20.99
CA THR A 140 -6.17 13.18 -19.91
C THR A 140 -7.18 14.20 -20.45
N ALA A 141 -6.76 15.17 -21.27
CA ALA A 141 -7.67 16.09 -21.94
C ALA A 141 -8.69 15.36 -22.83
N ARG A 142 -8.24 14.35 -23.61
CA ARG A 142 -9.12 13.52 -24.46
C ARG A 142 -10.10 12.68 -23.65
N ASN A 143 -9.65 12.09 -22.53
CA ASN A 143 -10.50 11.28 -21.65
C ASN A 143 -11.49 12.15 -20.84
N ILE A 144 -11.13 13.39 -20.49
CA ILE A 144 -12.05 14.38 -19.90
C ILE A 144 -13.08 14.84 -20.93
N ALA A 145 -12.63 15.21 -22.14
CA ALA A 145 -13.52 15.61 -23.24
C ALA A 145 -14.49 14.48 -23.62
N GLU A 146 -14.02 13.23 -23.70
CA GLU A 146 -14.91 12.09 -23.91
C GLU A 146 -15.84 11.84 -22.71
N SER A 147 -15.39 12.00 -21.47
CA SER A 147 -16.28 11.88 -20.31
C SER A 147 -17.41 12.92 -20.34
N ALA A 148 -17.11 14.14 -20.80
CA ALA A 148 -18.12 15.18 -21.03
C ALA A 148 -19.05 14.85 -22.22
N LEU A 149 -18.51 14.37 -23.34
CA LEU A 149 -19.31 13.91 -24.48
C LEU A 149 -20.19 12.69 -24.14
N GLY A 150 -19.72 11.83 -23.23
CA GLY A 150 -20.45 10.67 -22.73
C GLY A 150 -21.64 11.05 -21.85
N LEU A 151 -21.59 12.19 -21.14
CA LEU A 151 -22.78 12.78 -20.49
C LEU A 151 -23.83 13.25 -21.51
N CYS A 152 -23.39 13.62 -22.72
CA CYS A 152 -24.24 13.92 -23.87
C CYS A 152 -24.57 12.69 -24.74
N GLY A 153 -24.25 11.47 -24.28
CA GLY A 153 -24.57 10.21 -24.96
C GLY A 153 -23.59 9.75 -26.05
N ILE A 154 -22.52 10.50 -26.33
CA ILE A 154 -21.54 10.18 -27.38
C ILE A 154 -20.34 9.46 -26.76
N ARG A 155 -20.08 8.22 -27.18
CA ARG A 155 -18.88 7.44 -26.80
C ARG A 155 -17.98 7.26 -28.02
N LEU A 156 -16.69 7.54 -27.88
CA LEU A 156 -15.70 7.58 -28.97
C LEU A 156 -14.54 6.59 -28.77
N ALA A 157 -14.51 5.89 -27.64
CA ALA A 157 -13.50 4.91 -27.28
C ALA A 157 -14.09 3.51 -27.08
N GLU A 158 -13.40 2.53 -27.62
CA GLU A 158 -13.50 1.16 -27.15
C GLU A 158 -12.92 1.06 -25.74
N LYS A 159 -13.71 0.52 -24.82
CA LYS A 159 -13.28 0.09 -23.48
C LYS A 159 -13.41 -1.42 -23.43
N ARG A 160 -12.36 -2.12 -23.03
CA ARG A 160 -12.45 -3.57 -22.76
C ARG A 160 -12.97 -3.80 -21.34
N LYS A 161 -13.77 -4.84 -21.18
CA LYS A 161 -14.19 -5.33 -19.87
C LYS A 161 -13.12 -6.26 -19.32
N LEU A 162 -12.64 -6.00 -18.11
CA LEU A 162 -11.82 -6.91 -17.33
C LEU A 162 -12.72 -7.63 -16.32
N THR A 163 -12.86 -8.95 -16.44
CA THR A 163 -13.49 -9.78 -15.41
C THR A 163 -12.50 -9.97 -14.26
N ILE A 164 -12.75 -9.35 -13.11
CA ILE A 164 -11.90 -9.45 -11.92
C ILE A 164 -12.28 -10.68 -11.09
N LEU A 165 -13.58 -10.96 -10.93
CA LEU A 165 -14.11 -12.19 -10.33
C LEU A 165 -15.06 -12.87 -11.31
N LYS A 166 -14.91 -14.20 -11.47
CA LYS A 166 -15.59 -15.04 -12.45
C LYS A 166 -16.51 -16.06 -11.74
N ASP A 167 -17.77 -15.70 -11.52
CA ASP A 167 -18.83 -16.57 -10.99
C ASP A 167 -18.49 -17.26 -9.66
N VAL A 168 -18.08 -16.45 -8.67
CA VAL A 168 -17.56 -16.92 -7.38
C VAL A 168 -18.69 -17.17 -6.38
N TYR A 169 -18.67 -18.31 -5.68
CA TYR A 169 -19.64 -18.66 -4.63
C TYR A 169 -18.95 -19.24 -3.39
N GLY A 170 -19.57 -19.12 -2.21
CA GLY A 170 -18.97 -19.59 -0.95
C GLY A 170 -19.67 -19.13 0.34
N ILE A 171 -19.19 -19.67 1.47
CA ILE A 171 -19.69 -19.40 2.84
C ILE A 171 -18.51 -19.10 3.77
N ILE A 172 -18.64 -18.05 4.59
CA ILE A 172 -17.75 -17.75 5.72
C ILE A 172 -18.55 -18.00 6.99
N LYS A 173 -18.16 -19.04 7.74
CA LYS A 173 -18.85 -19.50 8.94
C LYS A 173 -18.49 -18.62 10.15
N PRO A 174 -19.42 -18.35 11.08
CA PRO A 174 -19.11 -17.67 12.32
C PRO A 174 -18.24 -18.53 13.23
N SER A 175 -17.55 -17.91 14.20
CA SER A 175 -16.70 -18.60 15.18
C SER A 175 -15.54 -19.41 14.57
N ARG A 176 -15.15 -19.12 13.33
CA ARG A 176 -14.00 -19.69 12.63
C ARG A 176 -13.17 -18.57 11.98
N MET A 177 -11.87 -18.79 11.87
CA MET A 177 -10.93 -17.89 11.21
C MET A 177 -10.57 -18.44 9.83
N THR A 178 -11.02 -17.75 8.77
CA THR A 178 -10.77 -18.13 7.38
C THR A 178 -9.59 -17.35 6.79
N LEU A 179 -8.66 -18.07 6.17
CA LEU A 179 -7.53 -17.52 5.42
C LEU A 179 -7.88 -17.34 3.94
N LEU A 180 -7.57 -16.18 3.35
CA LEU A 180 -7.68 -15.89 1.93
C LEU A 180 -6.28 -15.89 1.29
N LEU A 181 -5.91 -16.99 0.65
CA LEU A 181 -4.67 -17.12 -0.13
C LEU A 181 -4.93 -16.87 -1.62
N GLY A 182 -3.86 -16.51 -2.32
CA GLY A 182 -3.86 -16.37 -3.77
C GLY A 182 -2.77 -15.43 -4.26
N PRO A 183 -2.27 -15.60 -5.49
CA PRO A 183 -1.23 -14.74 -6.06
C PRO A 183 -1.69 -13.26 -6.11
N PRO A 184 -0.75 -12.30 -6.29
CA PRO A 184 -1.11 -10.92 -6.59
C PRO A 184 -2.04 -10.84 -7.82
N SER A 185 -2.91 -9.84 -7.87
CA SER A 185 -3.93 -9.63 -8.93
C SER A 185 -5.01 -10.72 -9.09
N SER A 186 -5.04 -11.77 -8.26
CA SER A 186 -6.09 -12.81 -8.26
C SER A 186 -7.50 -12.32 -7.90
N GLY A 187 -7.63 -11.11 -7.32
CA GLY A 187 -8.90 -10.50 -6.93
C GLY A 187 -9.20 -10.45 -5.43
N LYS A 188 -8.24 -10.80 -4.55
CA LYS A 188 -8.42 -10.88 -3.07
C LYS A 188 -9.09 -9.64 -2.47
N THR A 189 -8.47 -8.47 -2.64
CA THR A 189 -9.00 -7.17 -2.18
C THR A 189 -10.39 -6.88 -2.75
N THR A 190 -10.64 -7.21 -4.02
CA THR A 190 -11.95 -7.02 -4.67
C THR A 190 -13.04 -7.88 -4.03
N LEU A 191 -12.71 -9.14 -3.67
CA LEU A 191 -13.62 -10.02 -2.94
C LEU A 191 -13.91 -9.47 -1.53
N LEU A 192 -12.88 -9.07 -0.77
CA LEU A 192 -13.05 -8.48 0.56
C LEU A 192 -13.92 -7.20 0.52
N LEU A 193 -13.68 -6.31 -0.46
CA LEU A 193 -14.47 -5.09 -0.65
C LEU A 193 -15.91 -5.36 -1.10
N ALA A 194 -16.15 -6.41 -1.88
CA ALA A 194 -17.50 -6.87 -2.25
C ALA A 194 -18.27 -7.33 -1.00
N LEU A 195 -17.66 -8.21 -0.20
CA LEU A 195 -18.26 -8.76 1.02
C LEU A 195 -18.52 -7.67 2.08
N ALA A 196 -17.65 -6.67 2.18
CA ALA A 196 -17.81 -5.52 3.09
C ALA A 196 -18.85 -4.46 2.62
N GLY A 197 -19.45 -4.61 1.43
CA GLY A 197 -20.33 -3.58 0.85
C GLY A 197 -19.61 -2.26 0.55
N LYS A 198 -18.31 -2.33 0.20
CA LYS A 198 -17.42 -1.19 -0.07
C LYS A 198 -16.92 -1.11 -1.51
N LEU A 199 -17.32 -2.04 -2.38
CA LEU A 199 -16.94 -2.04 -3.79
C LEU A 199 -17.24 -0.70 -4.48
N ASP A 200 -16.38 -0.28 -5.41
CA ASP A 200 -16.59 0.97 -6.16
C ASP A 200 -17.79 0.86 -7.11
N SER A 201 -18.66 1.87 -7.02
CA SER A 201 -19.78 2.20 -7.91
C SER A 201 -19.54 2.08 -9.42
N ASN A 202 -18.29 2.11 -9.89
CA ASN A 202 -17.93 2.00 -11.30
C ASN A 202 -17.78 0.55 -11.78
N LEU A 203 -17.69 -0.41 -10.85
CA LEU A 203 -17.58 -1.84 -11.14
C LEU A 203 -18.98 -2.43 -11.33
N LYS A 204 -19.14 -3.27 -12.35
CA LYS A 204 -20.41 -3.96 -12.61
C LYS A 204 -20.42 -5.23 -11.79
N VAL A 205 -21.36 -5.33 -10.85
CA VAL A 205 -21.54 -6.49 -9.98
C VAL A 205 -22.75 -7.28 -10.43
N GLN A 206 -22.58 -8.58 -10.59
CA GLN A 206 -23.65 -9.58 -10.71
C GLN A 206 -23.48 -10.60 -9.58
N GLY A 207 -24.55 -11.31 -9.24
CA GLY A 207 -24.61 -12.19 -8.06
C GLY A 207 -25.20 -11.51 -6.82
N GLN A 208 -25.18 -12.23 -5.70
CA GLN A 208 -25.79 -11.80 -4.46
C GLN A 208 -24.90 -12.14 -3.25
N VAL A 209 -24.78 -11.19 -2.32
CA VAL A 209 -24.13 -11.39 -1.01
C VAL A 209 -25.20 -11.25 0.08
N THR A 210 -25.21 -12.16 1.05
CA THR A 210 -26.16 -12.16 2.17
C THR A 210 -25.47 -12.42 3.50
N TYR A 211 -25.98 -11.80 4.56
CA TYR A 211 -25.55 -11.98 5.94
C TYR A 211 -26.72 -12.55 6.73
N ASN A 212 -26.62 -13.76 7.27
CA ASN A 212 -27.74 -14.48 7.91
C ASN A 212 -29.05 -14.44 7.06
N GLY A 213 -28.94 -14.57 5.73
CA GLY A 213 -30.07 -14.47 4.79
C GLY A 213 -30.54 -13.05 4.42
N HIS A 214 -30.09 -12.00 5.11
CA HIS A 214 -30.36 -10.61 4.74
C HIS A 214 -29.46 -10.13 3.61
N ARG A 215 -30.03 -9.44 2.61
CA ARG A 215 -29.25 -8.82 1.53
C ARG A 215 -28.49 -7.58 2.01
N LEU A 216 -27.39 -7.22 1.35
CA LEU A 216 -26.61 -6.00 1.64
C LEU A 216 -27.44 -4.69 1.60
N ASP A 217 -28.56 -4.68 0.89
CA ASP A 217 -29.51 -3.57 0.80
C ASP A 217 -30.51 -3.47 1.98
N GLU A 218 -30.62 -4.50 2.83
CA GLU A 218 -31.56 -4.53 3.97
C GLU A 218 -30.99 -3.96 5.29
N PHE A 219 -29.66 -3.83 5.39
CA PHE A 219 -28.95 -3.36 6.59
C PHE A 219 -27.75 -2.47 6.21
N VAL A 220 -26.91 -2.09 7.17
CA VAL A 220 -25.72 -1.26 6.92
C VAL A 220 -24.45 -2.15 6.95
N PRO A 221 -24.03 -2.74 5.81
CA PRO A 221 -22.90 -3.69 5.79
C PRO A 221 -21.59 -3.08 6.25
N ARG A 222 -21.36 -1.79 5.95
CA ARG A 222 -20.16 -1.04 6.37
C ARG A 222 -20.08 -0.75 7.86
N LYS A 223 -21.13 -1.06 8.63
CA LYS A 223 -21.19 -0.91 10.10
C LYS A 223 -21.32 -2.25 10.81
N THR A 224 -21.92 -3.25 10.18
CA THR A 224 -21.90 -4.66 10.65
C THR A 224 -20.51 -5.27 10.47
N SER A 225 -19.92 -5.07 9.29
CA SER A 225 -18.59 -5.54 8.93
C SER A 225 -17.57 -4.41 8.96
N ALA A 226 -16.40 -4.75 9.47
CA ALA A 226 -15.20 -3.93 9.49
C ALA A 226 -14.28 -4.39 8.36
N TYR A 227 -13.71 -3.44 7.61
CA TYR A 227 -12.69 -3.70 6.59
C TYR A 227 -11.43 -2.94 6.95
N ILE A 228 -10.36 -3.69 7.23
CA ILE A 228 -9.00 -3.19 7.47
C ILE A 228 -8.28 -3.16 6.12
N SER A 229 -7.90 -1.94 5.73
CA SER A 229 -7.29 -1.61 4.44
C SER A 229 -5.82 -2.02 4.40
N GLN A 230 -5.33 -2.41 3.22
CA GLN A 230 -3.91 -2.55 2.94
C GLN A 230 -3.14 -1.24 3.25
N TYR A 231 -3.71 -0.08 2.88
CA TYR A 231 -3.12 1.25 3.07
C TYR A 231 -3.32 1.85 4.48
N ASP A 232 -2.22 2.31 5.08
CA ASP A 232 -2.14 2.96 6.40
C ASP A 232 -2.38 4.49 6.35
N VAL A 233 -3.63 4.92 6.19
CA VAL A 233 -3.96 6.36 6.14
C VAL A 233 -4.41 6.89 7.51
N HIS A 234 -3.57 7.68 8.18
CA HIS A 234 -3.79 8.20 9.55
C HIS A 234 -3.52 9.71 9.67
N LEU A 235 -3.94 10.34 10.77
CA LEU A 235 -3.55 11.72 11.11
C LEU A 235 -2.19 11.71 11.83
N GLY A 236 -1.13 12.14 11.15
CA GLY A 236 0.22 12.16 11.71
C GLY A 236 0.42 13.03 12.96
N ASP A 237 -0.46 14.02 13.16
CA ASP A 237 -0.47 14.90 14.34
C ASP A 237 -1.11 14.28 15.60
N LEU A 238 -1.67 13.07 15.53
CA LEU A 238 -2.24 12.35 16.70
C LEU A 238 -1.25 11.32 17.25
N THR A 239 -1.38 10.98 18.54
CA THR A 239 -0.66 9.82 19.11
C THR A 239 -1.37 8.51 18.76
N VAL A 240 -0.68 7.38 18.97
CA VAL A 240 -1.26 6.05 18.75
C VAL A 240 -2.50 5.83 19.63
N LYS A 241 -2.39 6.11 20.94
CA LYS A 241 -3.50 5.98 21.89
C LYS A 241 -4.68 6.87 21.53
N GLU A 242 -4.44 8.15 21.22
CA GLU A 242 -5.49 9.08 20.82
C GLU A 242 -6.20 8.63 19.54
N THR A 243 -5.47 8.07 18.56
CA THR A 243 -6.06 7.57 17.32
C THR A 243 -7.07 6.44 17.59
N LEU A 244 -6.72 5.50 18.48
CA LEU A 244 -7.62 4.43 18.90
C LEU A 244 -8.77 4.95 19.80
N ASP A 245 -8.50 5.85 20.75
CA ASP A 245 -9.54 6.44 21.61
C ASP A 245 -10.57 7.24 20.80
N TYR A 246 -10.15 8.07 19.83
CA TYR A 246 -11.08 8.75 18.94
C TYR A 246 -11.85 7.77 18.04
N SER A 247 -11.22 6.69 17.57
CA SER A 247 -11.94 5.64 16.85
C SER A 247 -13.01 4.97 17.73
N ALA A 248 -12.67 4.56 18.95
CA ALA A 248 -13.62 4.01 19.92
C ALA A 248 -14.78 4.98 20.21
N ARG A 249 -14.46 6.27 20.41
CA ARG A 249 -15.46 7.35 20.60
C ARG A 249 -16.33 7.63 19.37
N PHE A 250 -15.90 7.32 18.15
CA PHE A 250 -16.72 7.47 16.93
C PHE A 250 -17.50 6.21 16.58
N GLN A 251 -16.94 5.02 16.86
CA GLN A 251 -17.60 3.75 16.59
C GLN A 251 -18.67 3.41 17.62
N GLY A 252 -18.45 3.76 18.89
CA GLY A 252 -19.39 3.58 20.00
C GLY A 252 -19.38 2.16 20.57
N VAL A 253 -20.12 1.95 21.65
CA VAL A 253 -20.17 0.65 22.35
C VAL A 253 -21.06 -0.40 21.66
N GLY A 254 -21.88 0.01 20.69
CA GLY A 254 -22.85 -0.87 20.03
C GLY A 254 -23.79 -1.55 21.02
N ASN A 255 -24.15 -2.81 20.75
CA ASN A 255 -25.11 -3.56 21.56
C ASN A 255 -24.51 -4.13 22.87
N ARG A 256 -23.27 -3.75 23.22
CA ARG A 256 -22.58 -4.23 24.44
C ARG A 256 -23.29 -3.78 25.73
N TYR A 257 -23.93 -2.60 25.72
CA TYR A 257 -24.70 -2.10 26.87
C TYR A 257 -25.99 -2.92 27.11
N ASP A 258 -26.70 -3.27 26.04
CA ASP A 258 -27.93 -4.07 26.12
C ASP A 258 -27.62 -5.49 26.59
N LEU A 259 -26.57 -6.12 26.02
CA LEU A 259 -26.05 -7.42 26.45
C LEU A 259 -25.68 -7.43 27.94
N LEU A 260 -24.93 -6.44 28.41
CA LEU A 260 -24.57 -6.31 29.83
C LEU A 260 -25.79 -6.11 30.73
N THR A 261 -26.80 -5.37 30.25
CA THR A 261 -28.04 -5.12 31.01
C THR A 261 -28.85 -6.40 31.16
N GLU A 262 -29.01 -7.19 30.10
CA GLU A 262 -29.67 -8.50 30.16
C GLU A 262 -28.90 -9.49 31.03
N LEU A 263 -27.57 -9.59 30.86
CA LEU A 263 -26.70 -10.45 31.65
C LEU A 263 -26.80 -10.12 33.14
N SER A 264 -26.68 -8.83 33.50
CA SER A 264 -26.80 -8.36 34.89
C SER A 264 -28.21 -8.55 35.47
N TRP A 265 -29.24 -8.66 34.63
CA TRP A 265 -30.60 -9.00 35.06
C TRP A 265 -30.76 -10.49 35.33
N ARG A 266 -30.36 -11.36 34.38
CA ARG A 266 -30.45 -12.82 34.53
C ARG A 266 -29.59 -13.34 35.70
N GLN A 267 -28.35 -12.89 35.83
CA GLN A 267 -27.48 -13.21 36.98
C GLN A 267 -28.13 -12.88 38.34
N LYS A 268 -28.93 -11.81 38.42
CA LYS A 268 -29.65 -11.45 39.65
C LYS A 268 -30.77 -12.44 39.97
N ASN A 269 -31.46 -12.97 38.97
CA ASN A 269 -32.54 -13.93 39.15
C ASN A 269 -32.02 -15.31 39.55
N GLU A 270 -30.84 -15.68 39.03
CA GLU A 270 -30.19 -16.99 39.27
C GLU A 270 -29.27 -16.99 40.50
N GLY A 271 -28.97 -15.81 41.07
CA GLY A 271 -28.10 -15.68 42.25
C GLY A 271 -26.61 -15.84 41.94
N ILE A 272 -26.21 -15.68 40.69
CA ILE A 272 -24.83 -15.88 40.21
C ILE A 272 -24.02 -14.59 40.43
N PHE A 273 -22.84 -14.72 41.04
CA PHE A 273 -21.90 -13.62 41.27
C PHE A 273 -20.77 -13.67 40.24
N PRO A 274 -20.50 -12.56 39.51
CA PRO A 274 -19.41 -12.54 38.54
C PRO A 274 -18.06 -12.29 39.21
N GLU A 275 -17.00 -12.83 38.61
CA GLU A 275 -15.62 -12.44 38.94
C GLU A 275 -15.41 -10.92 38.76
N ALA A 276 -14.73 -10.29 39.73
CA ALA A 276 -14.57 -8.83 39.77
C ALA A 276 -13.83 -8.26 38.54
N GLU A 277 -12.77 -8.94 38.07
CA GLU A 277 -11.94 -8.50 36.94
C GLU A 277 -12.73 -8.51 35.61
N VAL A 278 -13.45 -9.60 35.35
CA VAL A 278 -14.32 -9.76 34.16
C VAL A 278 -15.48 -8.76 34.20
N ASP A 279 -16.01 -8.47 35.40
CA ASP A 279 -17.09 -7.52 35.58
C ASP A 279 -16.69 -6.06 35.42
N LEU A 280 -15.54 -5.67 35.97
CA LEU A 280 -14.93 -4.37 35.70
C LEU A 280 -14.71 -4.17 34.20
N PHE A 281 -14.15 -5.17 33.50
CA PHE A 281 -13.92 -5.09 32.06
C PHE A 281 -15.21 -4.97 31.26
N MET A 282 -16.18 -5.88 31.44
CA MET A 282 -17.42 -5.82 30.65
C MET A 282 -18.21 -4.54 30.90
N LYS A 283 -18.24 -4.04 32.14
CA LYS A 283 -18.80 -2.71 32.44
C LYS A 283 -18.02 -1.60 31.74
N ALA A 284 -16.69 -1.59 31.79
CA ALA A 284 -15.86 -0.56 31.15
C ALA A 284 -16.01 -0.51 29.63
N VAL A 285 -16.11 -1.65 28.97
CA VAL A 285 -16.27 -1.73 27.52
C VAL A 285 -17.72 -1.39 27.08
N ALA A 286 -18.72 -1.64 27.93
CA ALA A 286 -20.12 -1.31 27.65
C ALA A 286 -20.53 0.12 28.04
N MET A 287 -19.89 0.72 29.05
CA MET A 287 -20.24 2.06 29.55
C MET A 287 -19.62 3.18 28.70
N GLY A 288 -20.29 3.49 27.59
CA GLY A 288 -19.88 4.58 26.71
C GLY A 288 -19.85 5.96 27.39
N GLY A 289 -18.93 6.81 26.92
CA GLY A 289 -18.82 8.23 27.28
C GLY A 289 -17.55 8.64 28.04
N ALA A 290 -16.71 7.69 28.45
CA ALA A 290 -15.38 7.98 29.02
C ALA A 290 -14.44 8.59 27.96
N GLU A 291 -13.48 9.40 28.40
CA GLU A 291 -12.55 10.08 27.48
C GLU A 291 -11.47 9.14 26.93
N SER A 292 -10.96 8.23 27.75
CA SER A 292 -10.09 7.12 27.31
C SER A 292 -10.70 5.81 27.79
N SER A 293 -10.74 4.81 26.92
CA SER A 293 -11.49 3.58 27.16
C SER A 293 -10.59 2.41 27.52
N LEU A 294 -11.02 1.56 28.45
CA LEU A 294 -10.28 0.34 28.82
C LEU A 294 -10.09 -0.61 27.62
N ILE A 295 -11.02 -0.59 26.65
CA ILE A 295 -10.87 -1.35 25.40
C ILE A 295 -9.69 -0.84 24.54
N THR A 296 -9.38 0.46 24.60
CA THR A 296 -8.22 1.05 23.91
C THR A 296 -6.94 0.54 24.54
N ASP A 297 -6.83 0.62 25.86
CA ASP A 297 -5.64 0.17 26.61
C ASP A 297 -5.41 -1.35 26.46
N TYR A 298 -6.48 -2.15 26.47
CA TYR A 298 -6.42 -3.59 26.12
C TYR A 298 -5.99 -3.84 24.67
N THR A 299 -6.53 -3.11 23.68
CA THR A 299 -6.16 -3.25 22.26
C THR A 299 -4.70 -2.86 22.02
N LEU A 300 -4.20 -1.83 22.71
CA LEU A 300 -2.78 -1.41 22.67
C LEU A 300 -1.87 -2.52 23.22
N LYS A 301 -2.27 -3.19 24.30
CA LYS A 301 -1.51 -4.31 24.88
C LYS A 301 -1.49 -5.53 23.95
N LEU A 302 -2.65 -5.94 23.45
CA LEU A 302 -2.82 -7.10 22.56
C LEU A 302 -2.04 -6.94 21.25
N LEU A 303 -1.97 -5.73 20.69
CA LEU A 303 -1.20 -5.44 19.47
C LEU A 303 0.27 -5.07 19.74
N GLY A 304 0.76 -5.13 20.98
CA GLY A 304 2.15 -4.80 21.32
C GLY A 304 2.55 -3.35 21.00
N LEU A 305 1.61 -2.41 21.19
CA LEU A 305 1.77 -0.96 20.91
C LEU A 305 2.02 -0.12 22.18
N GLU A 306 2.14 -0.76 23.35
CA GLU A 306 2.33 -0.11 24.66
C GLU A 306 3.52 0.86 24.69
N ILE A 307 4.67 0.46 24.10
CA ILE A 307 5.89 1.28 24.03
C ILE A 307 5.68 2.58 23.23
N CYS A 308 4.79 2.56 22.22
CA CYS A 308 4.50 3.71 21.36
C CYS A 308 3.12 4.34 21.64
N LYS A 309 2.48 4.03 22.78
CA LYS A 309 1.12 4.50 23.10
C LYS A 309 0.96 6.02 23.00
N ASP A 310 1.95 6.76 23.51
CA ASP A 310 1.94 8.23 23.56
C ASP A 310 2.79 8.91 22.47
N THR A 311 3.40 8.15 21.55
CA THR A 311 4.19 8.72 20.44
C THR A 311 3.29 9.15 19.28
N LEU A 312 3.65 10.22 18.57
CA LEU A 312 2.97 10.66 17.36
C LEU A 312 3.06 9.62 16.24
N VAL A 313 1.95 9.41 15.52
CA VAL A 313 1.89 8.48 14.38
C VAL A 313 2.81 8.94 13.24
N GLY A 314 2.92 10.25 13.02
CA GLY A 314 3.74 10.83 11.97
C GLY A 314 3.15 10.73 10.56
N ASP A 315 3.81 11.36 9.61
CA ASP A 315 3.49 11.38 8.18
C ASP A 315 4.78 11.20 7.35
N GLU A 316 4.72 11.45 6.04
CA GLU A 316 5.89 11.32 5.15
C GLU A 316 7.01 12.35 5.45
N MET A 317 6.66 13.48 6.07
CA MET A 317 7.57 14.60 6.37
C MET A 317 7.95 14.65 7.86
N LYS A 318 7.03 14.27 8.74
CA LYS A 318 7.21 14.16 10.19
C LYS A 318 7.43 12.72 10.59
N ARG A 319 8.65 12.38 11.00
CA ARG A 319 8.95 11.06 11.58
C ARG A 319 8.04 10.77 12.77
N GLY A 320 7.43 9.59 12.77
CA GLY A 320 6.66 9.04 13.89
C GLY A 320 7.00 7.56 14.09
N ILE A 321 5.96 6.73 14.24
CA ILE A 321 6.08 5.28 14.45
C ILE A 321 6.62 4.53 13.21
N SER A 322 7.15 3.32 13.42
CA SER A 322 7.64 2.47 12.31
C SER A 322 6.51 1.94 11.43
N GLY A 323 6.82 1.51 10.20
CA GLY A 323 5.81 0.95 9.27
C GLY A 323 5.02 -0.22 9.87
N GLY A 324 5.70 -1.19 10.50
CA GLY A 324 5.05 -2.30 11.17
C GLY A 324 4.26 -1.90 12.43
N GLN A 325 4.66 -0.84 13.15
CA GLN A 325 3.81 -0.26 14.20
C GLN A 325 2.56 0.37 13.58
N ARG A 326 2.70 1.14 12.50
CA ARG A 326 1.61 1.81 11.80
C ARG A 326 0.56 0.84 11.23
N LYS A 327 1.00 -0.30 10.68
CA LYS A 327 0.09 -1.38 10.25
C LYS A 327 -0.73 -1.94 11.41
N ARG A 328 -0.11 -2.12 12.57
CA ARG A 328 -0.81 -2.51 13.82
C ARG A 328 -1.78 -1.43 14.30
N VAL A 329 -1.45 -0.14 14.18
CA VAL A 329 -2.41 0.96 14.44
C VAL A 329 -3.60 0.90 13.48
N THR A 330 -3.40 0.59 12.19
CA THR A 330 -4.49 0.41 11.22
C THR A 330 -5.43 -0.72 11.62
N THR A 331 -4.90 -1.84 12.11
CA THR A 331 -5.69 -2.95 12.66
C THR A 331 -6.43 -2.53 13.94
N GLY A 332 -5.73 -1.90 14.89
CA GLY A 332 -6.29 -1.46 16.17
C GLY A 332 -7.38 -0.39 16.06
N GLU A 333 -7.23 0.59 15.14
CA GLU A 333 -8.26 1.61 14.86
C GLU A 333 -9.60 0.96 14.51
N ILE A 334 -9.60 -0.21 13.87
CA ILE A 334 -10.83 -0.90 13.49
C ILE A 334 -11.29 -1.88 14.58
N VAL A 335 -10.38 -2.72 15.11
CA VAL A 335 -10.67 -3.78 16.10
C VAL A 335 -11.21 -3.24 17.43
N VAL A 336 -10.87 -2.00 17.81
CA VAL A 336 -11.40 -1.35 19.03
C VAL A 336 -12.93 -1.17 19.02
N GLY A 337 -13.56 -1.27 17.84
CA GLY A 337 -15.00 -1.15 17.65
C GLY A 337 -15.85 -2.32 18.17
N PRO A 338 -17.19 -2.23 18.04
CA PRO A 338 -18.13 -3.29 18.41
C PRO A 338 -18.48 -4.22 17.22
N THR A 339 -17.72 -4.16 16.12
CA THR A 339 -17.98 -4.95 14.89
C THR A 339 -17.69 -6.43 15.09
N ARG A 340 -18.53 -7.33 14.52
CA ARG A 340 -18.37 -8.78 14.65
C ARG A 340 -17.84 -9.51 13.42
N THR A 341 -17.93 -8.89 12.24
CA THR A 341 -17.34 -9.44 11.01
C THR A 341 -16.11 -8.60 10.65
N LEU A 342 -14.95 -9.23 10.57
CA LEU A 342 -13.67 -8.57 10.32
C LEU A 342 -13.05 -9.10 9.01
N PHE A 343 -12.97 -8.21 8.03
CA PHE A 343 -12.25 -8.42 6.77
C PHE A 343 -10.88 -7.73 6.87
N MET A 344 -9.82 -8.51 6.79
CA MET A 344 -8.45 -8.05 7.02
C MET A 344 -7.62 -8.22 5.75
N ASP A 345 -7.19 -7.11 5.13
CA ASP A 345 -6.44 -7.14 3.87
C ASP A 345 -4.93 -6.96 4.10
N GLU A 346 -4.18 -8.03 3.87
CA GLU A 346 -2.72 -8.11 3.94
C GLU A 346 -2.13 -7.52 5.23
N ILE A 347 -2.59 -7.99 6.40
CA ILE A 347 -2.20 -7.38 7.69
C ILE A 347 -0.76 -7.71 8.13
N SER A 348 -0.12 -8.75 7.58
CA SER A 348 1.27 -9.11 7.87
C SER A 348 2.31 -8.25 7.13
N THR A 349 1.91 -7.44 6.16
CA THR A 349 2.87 -6.65 5.35
C THR A 349 3.64 -5.66 6.22
N GLY A 350 4.96 -5.84 6.30
CA GLY A 350 5.84 -4.99 7.12
C GLY A 350 5.94 -5.39 8.60
N LEU A 351 5.42 -6.57 8.98
CA LEU A 351 5.65 -7.20 10.29
C LEU A 351 6.72 -8.29 10.18
N ASP A 352 7.37 -8.59 11.30
CA ASP A 352 8.17 -9.81 11.48
C ASP A 352 7.27 -11.03 11.72
N SER A 353 7.80 -12.22 11.44
CA SER A 353 7.10 -13.51 11.58
C SER A 353 6.56 -13.73 13.00
N SER A 354 7.39 -13.50 14.04
CA SER A 354 6.96 -13.66 15.42
C SER A 354 5.81 -12.70 15.78
N THR A 355 5.92 -11.40 15.51
CA THR A 355 4.82 -10.45 15.76
C THR A 355 3.55 -10.81 14.96
N THR A 356 3.71 -11.35 13.75
CA THR A 356 2.57 -11.80 12.93
C THR A 356 1.85 -12.98 13.61
N PHE A 357 2.59 -14.01 14.03
CA PHE A 357 2.04 -15.16 14.77
C PHE A 357 1.28 -14.72 16.03
N GLN A 358 1.87 -13.84 16.85
CA GLN A 358 1.25 -13.35 18.08
C GLN A 358 -0.11 -12.67 17.81
N ILE A 359 -0.18 -11.82 16.78
CA ILE A 359 -1.41 -11.12 16.42
C ILE A 359 -2.46 -12.10 15.88
N VAL A 360 -2.08 -13.00 14.97
CA VAL A 360 -3.01 -13.98 14.38
C VAL A 360 -3.57 -14.91 15.47
N LYS A 361 -2.73 -15.36 16.41
CA LYS A 361 -3.14 -16.17 17.57
C LYS A 361 -4.13 -15.41 18.48
N CYS A 362 -3.88 -14.13 18.77
CA CYS A 362 -4.83 -13.31 19.51
C CYS A 362 -6.17 -13.13 18.76
N MET A 363 -6.15 -12.99 17.43
CA MET A 363 -7.37 -12.90 16.61
C MET A 363 -8.14 -14.23 16.57
N GLN A 364 -7.44 -15.38 16.51
CA GLN A 364 -8.03 -16.73 16.61
C GLN A 364 -8.79 -16.89 17.94
N GLN A 365 -8.15 -16.55 19.06
CA GLN A 365 -8.77 -16.59 20.40
C GLN A 365 -10.03 -15.71 20.47
N ILE A 366 -9.98 -14.51 19.88
CA ILE A 366 -11.16 -13.63 19.78
C ILE A 366 -12.25 -14.30 18.92
N ALA A 367 -11.92 -14.86 17.76
CA ALA A 367 -12.86 -15.52 16.85
C ALA A 367 -13.63 -16.65 17.56
N HIS A 368 -12.91 -17.58 18.19
CA HIS A 368 -13.46 -18.77 18.82
C HIS A 368 -14.24 -18.44 20.11
N LEU A 369 -13.77 -17.51 20.94
CA LEU A 369 -14.38 -17.25 22.26
C LEU A 369 -15.50 -16.19 22.21
N THR A 370 -15.48 -15.28 21.23
CA THR A 370 -16.50 -14.21 21.09
C THR A 370 -17.49 -14.45 19.96
N GLU A 371 -17.44 -15.61 19.29
CA GLU A 371 -18.26 -15.99 18.12
C GLU A 371 -18.18 -14.97 16.96
N THR A 372 -17.01 -14.35 16.79
CA THR A 372 -16.77 -13.37 15.72
C THR A 372 -16.28 -14.05 14.44
N THR A 373 -16.52 -13.38 13.30
CA THR A 373 -16.30 -13.95 11.96
C THR A 373 -15.12 -13.25 11.31
N PHE A 374 -14.03 -13.98 11.07
CA PHE A 374 -12.80 -13.44 10.49
C PHE A 374 -12.55 -14.00 9.09
N LEU A 375 -12.29 -13.12 8.14
CA LEU A 375 -11.67 -13.47 6.86
C LEU A 375 -10.44 -12.58 6.65
N MET A 376 -9.27 -13.21 6.63
CA MET A 376 -7.96 -12.56 6.61
C MET A 376 -7.18 -12.96 5.38
N SER A 377 -6.71 -11.99 4.59
CA SER A 377 -5.76 -12.21 3.50
C SER A 377 -4.34 -12.01 4.02
N LEU A 378 -3.48 -13.01 3.80
CA LEU A 378 -2.04 -12.96 4.06
C LEU A 378 -1.32 -13.32 2.76
N LEU A 379 -0.22 -12.62 2.45
CA LEU A 379 0.50 -12.86 1.19
C LEU A 379 1.29 -14.17 1.25
N GLN A 380 2.12 -14.37 2.27
CA GLN A 380 2.89 -15.60 2.50
C GLN A 380 3.02 -15.81 4.03
N PRO A 381 2.12 -16.58 4.67
CA PRO A 381 2.22 -16.90 6.08
C PRO A 381 3.23 -18.04 6.34
N ASP A 382 4.05 -17.89 7.38
CA ASP A 382 4.90 -18.97 7.89
C ASP A 382 4.05 -20.20 8.31
N PRO A 383 4.60 -21.43 8.29
CA PRO A 383 3.84 -22.64 8.65
C PRO A 383 3.12 -22.55 10.00
N GLU A 384 3.80 -22.05 11.05
CA GLU A 384 3.20 -21.84 12.37
C GLU A 384 2.00 -20.90 12.36
N THR A 385 2.02 -19.88 11.49
CA THR A 385 0.90 -18.93 11.33
C THR A 385 -0.21 -19.52 10.47
N PHE A 386 0.13 -20.31 9.45
CA PHE A 386 -0.81 -21.03 8.60
C PHE A 386 -1.63 -22.06 9.39
N ASP A 387 -1.01 -22.73 10.35
CA ASP A 387 -1.66 -23.76 11.19
C ASP A 387 -2.72 -23.19 12.17
N LEU A 388 -2.72 -21.88 12.42
CA LEU A 388 -3.74 -21.19 13.24
C LEU A 388 -5.10 -21.04 12.54
N PHE A 389 -5.19 -21.29 11.22
CA PHE A 389 -6.43 -21.08 10.47
C PHE A 389 -7.31 -22.33 10.40
N ASP A 390 -8.62 -22.14 10.60
CA ASP A 390 -9.62 -23.22 10.58
C ASP A 390 -10.00 -23.59 9.13
N ASP A 391 -10.17 -22.58 8.27
CA ASP A 391 -10.62 -22.70 6.88
C ASP A 391 -9.70 -21.90 5.93
N ILE A 392 -9.60 -22.33 4.68
CA ILE A 392 -8.87 -21.65 3.61
C ILE A 392 -9.82 -21.38 2.43
N ILE A 393 -9.68 -20.21 1.82
CA ILE A 393 -10.17 -19.85 0.49
C ILE A 393 -8.93 -19.59 -0.38
N LEU A 394 -8.74 -20.40 -1.42
CA LEU A 394 -7.68 -20.20 -2.41
C LEU A 394 -8.27 -19.57 -3.68
N LEU A 395 -7.82 -18.36 -4.00
CA LEU A 395 -8.30 -17.56 -5.13
C LEU A 395 -7.19 -17.40 -6.19
N SER A 396 -7.44 -17.77 -7.44
CA SER A 396 -6.54 -17.49 -8.58
C SER A 396 -7.35 -17.08 -9.82
N GLU A 397 -6.80 -16.19 -10.64
CA GLU A 397 -7.46 -15.64 -11.85
C GLU A 397 -8.94 -15.24 -11.72
N GLY A 398 -9.35 -14.78 -10.53
CA GLY A 398 -10.74 -14.41 -10.23
C GLY A 398 -11.69 -15.58 -9.91
N GLN A 399 -11.18 -16.80 -9.72
CA GLN A 399 -11.94 -18.01 -9.37
C GLN A 399 -11.46 -18.59 -8.04
N ILE A 400 -12.39 -19.15 -7.26
CA ILE A 400 -12.05 -19.96 -6.10
C ILE A 400 -11.67 -21.36 -6.59
N ILE A 401 -10.42 -21.76 -6.31
CA ILE A 401 -9.91 -23.10 -6.57
C ILE A 401 -10.34 -24.06 -5.46
N TYR A 402 -10.24 -23.62 -4.20
CA TYR A 402 -10.57 -24.42 -3.03
C TYR A 402 -11.21 -23.54 -1.95
N GLN A 403 -12.23 -24.07 -1.27
CA GLN A 403 -12.82 -23.46 -0.08
C GLN A 403 -13.25 -24.52 0.93
N GLY A 404 -12.65 -24.53 2.11
CA GLY A 404 -13.00 -25.46 3.18
C GLY A 404 -11.94 -25.58 4.27
N PRO A 405 -12.00 -26.62 5.11
CA PRO A 405 -11.04 -26.84 6.18
C PRO A 405 -9.60 -26.91 5.65
N ARG A 406 -8.64 -26.43 6.44
CA ARG A 406 -7.20 -26.47 6.10
C ARG A 406 -6.70 -27.90 5.84
N GLU A 407 -7.15 -28.86 6.64
CA GLU A 407 -6.67 -30.25 6.65
C GLU A 407 -6.81 -30.96 5.29
N HIS A 408 -7.91 -30.73 4.55
CA HIS A 408 -8.19 -31.38 3.26
C HIS A 408 -7.59 -30.65 2.05
N VAL A 409 -6.83 -29.56 2.23
CA VAL A 409 -6.30 -28.79 1.09
C VAL A 409 -5.19 -29.54 0.35
N LEU A 410 -4.34 -30.27 1.07
CA LEU A 410 -3.27 -31.08 0.47
C LEU A 410 -3.87 -32.31 -0.24
N GLU A 411 -4.79 -33.02 0.41
CA GLU A 411 -5.56 -34.14 -0.17
C GLU A 411 -6.21 -33.75 -1.52
N PHE A 412 -6.74 -32.53 -1.62
CA PHE A 412 -7.28 -32.01 -2.87
C PHE A 412 -6.21 -31.91 -3.97
N PHE A 413 -5.06 -31.29 -3.72
CA PHE A 413 -4.00 -31.15 -4.72
C PHE A 413 -3.30 -32.48 -5.06
N GLU A 414 -3.17 -33.39 -4.10
CA GLU A 414 -2.73 -34.77 -4.33
C GLU A 414 -3.69 -35.50 -5.27
N SER A 415 -5.00 -35.33 -5.09
CA SER A 415 -6.02 -35.89 -6.01
C SER A 415 -5.95 -35.31 -7.44
N CYS A 416 -5.37 -34.11 -7.59
CA CYS A 416 -5.06 -33.48 -8.88
C CYS A 416 -3.71 -33.91 -9.48
N GLY A 417 -2.87 -34.66 -8.75
CA GLY A 417 -1.55 -35.12 -9.19
C GLY A 417 -0.35 -34.27 -8.72
N PHE A 418 -0.55 -33.36 -7.76
CA PHE A 418 0.51 -32.48 -7.22
C PHE A 418 0.83 -32.79 -5.75
N GLU A 419 2.11 -32.83 -5.42
CA GLU A 419 2.60 -33.13 -4.06
C GLU A 419 3.42 -31.97 -3.50
N CYS A 420 3.25 -31.67 -2.20
CA CYS A 420 3.97 -30.60 -1.53
C CYS A 420 5.31 -31.11 -0.96
N PRO A 421 6.48 -30.56 -1.35
CA PRO A 421 7.77 -31.00 -0.83
C PRO A 421 7.93 -30.71 0.68
N GLU A 422 8.52 -31.64 1.44
CA GLU A 422 8.67 -31.52 2.91
C GLU A 422 9.31 -30.23 3.41
N ARG A 423 10.24 -29.64 2.64
CA ARG A 423 10.94 -28.40 3.02
C ARG A 423 10.22 -27.11 2.60
N LYS A 424 9.07 -27.22 1.92
CA LYS A 424 8.31 -26.08 1.41
C LYS A 424 7.12 -25.78 2.33
N GLY A 425 6.89 -24.51 2.63
CA GLY A 425 5.69 -24.09 3.34
C GLY A 425 4.44 -24.37 2.49
N THR A 426 3.42 -24.96 3.10
CA THR A 426 2.15 -25.29 2.42
C THR A 426 1.52 -24.06 1.77
N ALA A 427 1.57 -22.89 2.41
CA ALA A 427 1.00 -21.67 1.85
C ALA A 427 1.70 -21.18 0.58
N ASP A 428 3.02 -21.39 0.45
CA ASP A 428 3.78 -21.06 -0.77
C ASP A 428 3.46 -22.06 -1.89
N PHE A 429 3.45 -23.36 -1.58
CA PHE A 429 3.01 -24.42 -2.49
C PHE A 429 1.63 -24.12 -3.08
N LEU A 430 0.65 -23.77 -2.24
CA LEU A 430 -0.73 -23.47 -2.66
C LEU A 430 -0.84 -22.26 -3.61
N GLN A 431 0.13 -21.34 -3.62
CA GLN A 431 0.13 -20.23 -4.57
C GLN A 431 0.87 -20.60 -5.86
N GLU A 432 2.05 -21.22 -5.75
CA GLU A 432 2.89 -21.59 -6.89
C GLU A 432 2.28 -22.71 -7.74
N VAL A 433 1.60 -23.69 -7.16
CA VAL A 433 0.92 -24.78 -7.91
C VAL A 433 -0.16 -24.26 -8.87
N THR A 434 -0.65 -23.03 -8.64
CA THR A 434 -1.63 -22.35 -9.52
C THR A 434 -0.98 -21.53 -10.64
N SER A 435 0.35 -21.36 -10.62
CA SER A 435 1.12 -20.61 -11.60
C SER A 435 1.59 -21.49 -12.75
N LYS A 436 1.33 -21.07 -13.99
CA LYS A 436 1.79 -21.76 -15.21
C LYS A 436 3.31 -21.97 -15.26
N LYS A 437 4.10 -21.11 -14.60
CA LYS A 437 5.58 -21.21 -14.57
C LYS A 437 6.08 -22.20 -13.53
N ASP A 438 5.34 -22.35 -12.43
CA ASP A 438 5.84 -22.95 -11.19
C ASP A 438 5.10 -24.25 -10.82
N GLN A 439 4.12 -24.67 -11.63
CA GLN A 439 3.31 -25.88 -11.40
C GLN A 439 4.06 -27.19 -11.72
N GLU A 440 5.00 -27.20 -12.69
CA GLU A 440 5.70 -28.42 -13.15
C GLU A 440 6.56 -29.06 -12.04
N GLN A 441 7.26 -28.26 -11.24
CA GLN A 441 8.11 -28.72 -10.12
C GLN A 441 7.35 -29.50 -9.03
N TYR A 442 6.02 -29.44 -9.01
CA TYR A 442 5.17 -30.11 -8.02
C TYR A 442 4.51 -31.39 -8.54
N TRP A 443 4.77 -31.78 -9.79
CA TRP A 443 4.15 -32.94 -10.41
C TRP A 443 4.62 -34.25 -9.75
N ALA A 444 3.70 -34.99 -9.14
CA ALA A 444 4.02 -36.17 -8.33
C ALA A 444 4.37 -37.40 -9.20
N ASP A 445 3.56 -37.69 -10.23
CA ASP A 445 3.76 -38.87 -11.07
C ASP A 445 4.76 -38.62 -12.20
N ARG A 446 6.06 -38.74 -11.88
CA ARG A 446 7.17 -38.65 -12.84
C ARG A 446 7.11 -39.64 -14.00
N ASN A 447 6.23 -40.65 -13.95
CA ASN A 447 6.03 -41.59 -15.07
C ASN A 447 5.05 -41.05 -16.12
N ARG A 448 4.29 -39.99 -15.81
CA ARG A 448 3.42 -39.29 -16.75
C ARG A 448 4.06 -37.98 -17.19
N PRO A 449 4.00 -37.62 -18.48
CA PRO A 449 4.40 -36.28 -18.90
C PRO A 449 3.50 -35.25 -18.21
N TYR A 450 4.11 -34.21 -17.66
CA TYR A 450 3.40 -33.08 -17.07
C TYR A 450 2.50 -32.41 -18.13
N ASN A 451 1.28 -32.09 -17.74
CA ASN A 451 0.38 -31.26 -18.51
C ASN A 451 -0.16 -30.14 -17.61
N TYR A 452 -0.17 -28.91 -18.11
CA TYR A 452 -0.63 -27.75 -17.34
C TYR A 452 -2.14 -27.84 -17.06
N ILE A 453 -2.51 -27.93 -15.79
CA ILE A 453 -3.90 -27.90 -15.33
C ILE A 453 -4.31 -26.45 -15.11
N SER A 454 -5.34 -26.03 -15.86
CA SER A 454 -5.86 -24.66 -15.80
C SER A 454 -6.61 -24.37 -14.50
N VAL A 455 -6.62 -23.10 -14.07
CA VAL A 455 -7.42 -22.64 -12.91
C VAL A 455 -8.90 -23.00 -13.04
N THR A 456 -9.45 -22.92 -14.26
CA THR A 456 -10.83 -23.34 -14.58
C THR A 456 -11.07 -24.83 -14.37
N GLU A 457 -10.05 -25.66 -14.60
CA GLU A 457 -10.13 -27.11 -14.43
C GLU A 457 -10.03 -27.49 -12.96
N PHE A 458 -9.09 -26.91 -12.20
CA PHE A 458 -9.06 -27.05 -10.73
C PHE A 458 -10.39 -26.64 -10.08
N ALA A 459 -10.96 -25.50 -10.46
CA ALA A 459 -12.26 -25.03 -9.97
C ALA A 459 -13.42 -25.97 -10.37
N SER A 460 -13.27 -26.78 -11.42
CA SER A 460 -14.23 -27.83 -11.80
C SER A 460 -14.03 -29.13 -11.01
N GLN A 461 -12.77 -29.51 -10.73
CA GLN A 461 -12.44 -30.69 -9.93
C GLN A 461 -12.85 -30.47 -8.47
N PHE A 462 -12.66 -29.27 -7.91
CA PHE A 462 -13.13 -28.92 -6.57
C PHE A 462 -14.65 -29.07 -6.40
N LYS A 463 -15.45 -28.84 -7.46
CA LYS A 463 -16.91 -29.09 -7.43
C LYS A 463 -17.26 -30.57 -7.26
N ALA A 464 -16.42 -31.47 -7.78
CA ALA A 464 -16.57 -32.91 -7.64
C ALA A 464 -15.96 -33.44 -6.33
N PHE A 465 -14.95 -32.75 -5.79
CA PHE A 465 -14.31 -33.08 -4.52
C PHE A 465 -15.31 -33.00 -3.35
N HIS A 466 -15.14 -33.86 -2.36
CA HIS A 466 -16.15 -34.07 -1.31
C HIS A 466 -16.47 -32.79 -0.50
N VAL A 467 -15.47 -31.96 -0.24
CA VAL A 467 -15.63 -30.64 0.43
C VAL A 467 -16.46 -29.67 -0.42
N GLY A 468 -16.20 -29.59 -1.73
CA GLY A 468 -16.94 -28.70 -2.64
C GLY A 468 -18.39 -29.15 -2.86
N ALA A 469 -18.63 -30.46 -2.90
CA ALA A 469 -19.98 -31.03 -2.94
C ALA A 469 -20.78 -30.73 -1.66
N GLN A 470 -20.14 -30.85 -0.47
CA GLN A 470 -20.76 -30.44 0.80
C GLN A 470 -21.03 -28.93 0.85
N LEU A 471 -20.12 -28.09 0.34
CA LEU A 471 -20.30 -26.64 0.24
C LEU A 471 -21.51 -26.29 -0.64
N GLN A 472 -21.65 -26.92 -1.81
CA GLN A 472 -22.82 -26.73 -2.68
C GLN A 472 -24.12 -27.15 -2.00
N ASN A 473 -24.15 -28.31 -1.34
CA ASN A 473 -25.33 -28.75 -0.58
C ASN A 473 -25.70 -27.76 0.54
N THR A 474 -24.71 -27.19 1.23
CA THR A 474 -24.92 -26.18 2.28
C THR A 474 -25.45 -24.85 1.69
N LEU A 475 -24.98 -24.46 0.51
CA LEU A 475 -25.42 -23.25 -0.19
C LEU A 475 -26.86 -23.34 -0.71
N LEU A 476 -27.35 -24.55 -1.02
CA LEU A 476 -28.74 -24.79 -1.42
C LEU A 476 -29.74 -24.64 -0.27
N ILE A 477 -29.31 -24.84 0.98
CA ILE A 477 -30.15 -24.66 2.17
C ILE A 477 -30.23 -23.16 2.50
N SER A 478 -31.35 -22.50 2.23
CA SER A 478 -31.54 -21.09 2.60
C SER A 478 -31.62 -20.90 4.12
N ASN A 479 -30.80 -20.03 4.71
CA ASN A 479 -31.00 -19.62 6.11
C ASN A 479 -32.29 -18.79 6.26
N ASP A 480 -33.11 -19.16 7.23
CA ASP A 480 -34.30 -18.39 7.58
C ASP A 480 -33.93 -17.11 8.34
N LYS A 481 -34.40 -15.97 7.84
CA LYS A 481 -34.18 -14.65 8.47
C LYS A 481 -34.67 -14.59 9.93
N LEU A 482 -35.65 -15.43 10.28
CA LEU A 482 -36.25 -15.53 11.60
C LEU A 482 -35.31 -16.12 12.67
N GLU A 483 -34.33 -16.92 12.28
CA GLU A 483 -33.31 -17.44 13.22
C GLU A 483 -32.20 -16.42 13.51
N SER A 484 -32.12 -15.34 12.71
CA SER A 484 -31.12 -14.30 12.90
C SER A 484 -31.46 -13.41 14.10
N HIS A 485 -30.56 -13.41 15.10
CA HIS A 485 -30.71 -12.54 16.25
C HIS A 485 -30.51 -11.08 15.82
N GLY A 486 -31.52 -10.22 16.02
CA GLY A 486 -31.52 -8.82 15.55
C GLY A 486 -30.36 -7.92 16.07
N ALA A 487 -29.57 -8.40 17.04
CA ALA A 487 -28.37 -7.74 17.54
C ALA A 487 -27.08 -8.14 16.78
N ALA A 488 -27.17 -8.98 15.74
CA ALA A 488 -26.08 -9.41 14.88
C ALA A 488 -25.78 -8.42 13.74
N LEU A 489 -26.81 -7.76 13.19
CA LEU A 489 -26.70 -6.82 12.07
C LEU A 489 -26.96 -5.38 12.52
N ALA A 490 -26.22 -4.42 11.95
CA ALA A 490 -26.42 -3.00 12.19
C ALA A 490 -27.42 -2.40 11.19
N PHE A 491 -28.61 -2.03 11.66
CA PHE A 491 -29.63 -1.35 10.85
C PHE A 491 -29.50 0.19 10.90
N SER A 492 -28.87 0.74 11.94
CA SER A 492 -28.59 2.18 12.09
C SER A 492 -27.25 2.58 11.46
N LYS A 493 -27.22 3.67 10.68
CA LYS A 493 -25.97 4.19 10.07
C LYS A 493 -24.93 4.68 11.09
N TYR A 494 -25.38 5.22 12.22
CA TYR A 494 -24.51 5.73 13.30
C TYR A 494 -25.03 5.24 14.65
N SER A 495 -24.14 4.67 15.47
CA SER A 495 -24.48 4.10 16.78
C SER A 495 -24.48 5.13 17.93
N ILE A 496 -24.15 6.40 17.63
CA ILE A 496 -23.90 7.45 18.62
C ILE A 496 -24.83 8.64 18.36
N PRO A 497 -25.43 9.27 19.39
CA PRO A 497 -26.24 10.47 19.21
C PRO A 497 -25.40 11.65 18.67
N LYS A 498 -26.00 12.42 17.76
CA LYS A 498 -25.34 13.51 17.00
C LYS A 498 -24.57 14.52 17.86
N MET A 499 -25.02 14.80 19.09
CA MET A 499 -24.35 15.74 19.99
C MET A 499 -23.04 15.19 20.59
N GLN A 500 -23.00 13.90 20.95
CA GLN A 500 -21.76 13.26 21.41
C GLN A 500 -20.75 13.17 20.26
N LEU A 501 -21.23 12.88 19.06
CA LEU A 501 -20.41 12.87 17.84
C LEU A 501 -19.79 14.25 17.58
N LEU A 502 -20.60 15.32 17.64
CA LEU A 502 -20.12 16.69 17.51
C LEU A 502 -19.09 17.05 18.60
N LYS A 503 -19.33 16.67 19.86
CA LYS A 503 -18.37 16.90 20.96
C LYS A 503 -17.03 16.22 20.66
N ALA A 504 -17.03 14.92 20.35
CA ALA A 504 -15.81 14.17 20.05
C ALA A 504 -15.03 14.76 18.87
N SER A 505 -15.72 15.27 17.85
CA SER A 505 -15.06 15.98 16.73
C SER A 505 -14.50 17.35 17.13
N ILE A 506 -15.18 18.13 18.00
CA ILE A 506 -14.66 19.39 18.55
C ILE A 506 -13.40 19.13 19.40
N ASP A 507 -13.45 18.15 20.30
CA ASP A 507 -12.33 17.78 21.17
C ASP A 507 -11.09 17.43 20.32
N ARG A 508 -11.28 16.67 19.23
CA ARG A 508 -10.22 16.29 18.28
C ARG A 508 -9.64 17.49 17.52
N GLU A 509 -10.48 18.32 16.91
CA GLU A 509 -9.99 19.47 16.13
C GLU A 509 -9.31 20.52 17.02
N TRP A 510 -9.75 20.68 18.28
CA TRP A 510 -9.09 21.53 19.27
C TRP A 510 -7.69 21.02 19.63
N LEU A 511 -7.53 19.71 19.83
CA LEU A 511 -6.23 19.07 20.05
C LEU A 511 -5.29 19.26 18.84
N LEU A 512 -5.80 19.06 17.62
CA LEU A 512 -5.03 19.26 16.38
C LEU A 512 -4.57 20.72 16.23
N ILE A 513 -5.41 21.70 16.58
CA ILE A 513 -5.06 23.13 16.55
C ILE A 513 -4.00 23.48 17.60
N LYS A 514 -4.05 22.88 18.80
CA LYS A 514 -2.97 23.03 19.79
C LYS A 514 -1.64 22.51 19.27
N ARG A 515 -1.60 21.34 18.61
CA ARG A 515 -0.35 20.78 18.05
C ARG A 515 0.16 21.51 16.81
N THR A 516 -0.74 22.07 16.01
CA THR A 516 -0.40 22.90 14.84
C THR A 516 -0.29 24.39 15.17
N ALA A 517 -0.31 24.78 16.45
CA ALA A 517 -0.22 26.16 16.92
C ALA A 517 0.91 27.00 16.29
N PRO A 518 2.14 26.48 16.06
CA PRO A 518 3.20 27.25 15.40
C PRO A 518 2.77 27.83 14.04
N VAL A 519 1.99 27.08 13.25
CA VAL A 519 1.50 27.54 11.92
C VAL A 519 0.63 28.80 12.07
N TYR A 520 -0.28 28.80 13.04
CA TYR A 520 -1.15 29.96 13.30
C TYR A 520 -0.40 31.15 13.92
N VAL A 521 0.61 30.88 14.76
CA VAL A 521 1.50 31.93 15.29
C VAL A 521 2.27 32.60 14.14
N PHE A 522 2.89 31.82 13.25
CA PHE A 522 3.56 32.38 12.07
C PHE A 522 2.62 33.15 11.15
N LYS A 523 1.38 32.66 10.94
CA LYS A 523 0.32 33.38 10.22
C LYS A 523 0.01 34.75 10.85
N THR A 524 -0.14 34.77 12.18
CA THR A 524 -0.42 36.00 12.94
C THR A 524 0.75 36.99 12.87
N VAL A 525 1.99 36.51 12.93
CA VAL A 525 3.19 37.35 12.75
C VAL A 525 3.28 37.88 11.31
N GLN A 526 2.99 37.04 10.31
CA GLN A 526 2.99 37.43 8.90
C GLN A 526 1.99 38.56 8.63
N ILE A 527 0.75 38.46 9.11
CA ILE A 527 -0.24 39.52 8.91
C ILE A 527 0.13 40.82 9.63
N ILE A 528 0.79 40.77 10.79
CA ILE A 528 1.34 41.96 11.48
C ILE A 528 2.45 42.61 10.64
N VAL A 529 3.40 41.83 10.10
CA VAL A 529 4.48 42.37 9.24
C VAL A 529 3.91 43.05 8.00
N VAL A 530 2.94 42.42 7.33
CA VAL A 530 2.28 43.02 6.15
C VAL A 530 1.45 44.24 6.53
N ALA A 531 0.80 44.26 7.70
CA ALA A 531 0.10 45.43 8.22
C ALA A 531 1.04 46.62 8.50
N VAL A 532 2.25 46.36 9.01
CA VAL A 532 3.28 47.41 9.19
C VAL A 532 3.72 47.96 7.83
N ILE A 533 3.98 47.10 6.83
CA ILE A 533 4.33 47.52 5.46
C ILE A 533 3.19 48.33 4.82
N ALA A 534 1.93 47.93 5.01
CA ALA A 534 0.76 48.69 4.54
C ALA A 534 0.72 50.09 5.18
N SER A 535 1.04 50.17 6.48
CA SER A 535 1.01 51.41 7.26
C SER A 535 2.13 52.39 6.89
N THR A 536 3.30 51.90 6.46
CA THR A 536 4.39 52.77 5.99
C THR A 536 4.19 53.27 4.57
N VAL A 537 3.55 52.47 3.70
CA VAL A 537 3.19 52.89 2.32
C VAL A 537 2.12 53.97 2.31
N PHE A 538 1.08 53.84 3.15
CA PHE A 538 -0.04 54.79 3.22
C PHE A 538 0.03 55.67 4.47
N LEU A 539 1.22 56.19 4.82
CA LEU A 539 1.45 56.90 6.07
C LEU A 539 0.64 58.20 6.17
N ARG A 540 -0.08 58.41 7.29
CA ARG A 540 -0.94 59.59 7.50
C ARG A 540 -0.26 60.94 7.26
N THR A 541 1.05 61.07 7.51
CA THR A 541 1.76 62.35 7.36
C THR A 541 1.99 62.78 5.91
N THR A 542 1.77 61.90 4.93
CA THR A 542 1.85 62.22 3.50
C THR A 542 0.49 62.33 2.83
N LEU A 543 -0.62 62.14 3.58
CA LEU A 543 -1.98 62.11 3.05
C LEU A 543 -2.78 63.31 3.57
N ASP A 544 -2.95 64.30 2.70
CA ASP A 544 -3.76 65.47 2.99
C ASP A 544 -5.27 65.19 2.79
N LYS A 545 -6.10 66.24 2.84
CA LYS A 545 -7.57 66.14 2.69
C LYS A 545 -8.03 66.71 1.34
N THR A 546 -7.46 66.20 0.25
CA THR A 546 -7.73 66.60 -1.14
C THR A 546 -8.49 65.49 -1.89
N TYR A 547 -8.96 65.78 -3.10
CA TYR A 547 -9.63 64.79 -3.96
C TYR A 547 -8.71 63.61 -4.34
N ASP A 548 -7.45 63.92 -4.67
CA ASP A 548 -6.45 62.91 -5.04
C ASP A 548 -6.06 62.04 -3.84
N ASP A 549 -5.87 62.65 -2.65
CA ASP A 549 -5.66 61.92 -1.39
C ASP A 549 -6.84 61.00 -1.07
N GLY A 550 -8.08 61.45 -1.31
CA GLY A 550 -9.28 60.62 -1.16
C GLY A 550 -9.21 59.34 -1.99
N SER A 551 -8.63 59.40 -3.19
CA SER A 551 -8.39 58.23 -4.03
C SER A 551 -7.27 57.33 -3.48
N LEU A 552 -6.24 57.90 -2.82
CA LEU A 552 -5.23 57.13 -2.09
C LEU A 552 -5.80 56.40 -0.86
N TYR A 553 -6.74 56.99 -0.11
CA TYR A 553 -7.45 56.28 0.96
C TYR A 553 -8.32 55.13 0.41
N VAL A 554 -8.96 55.28 -0.75
CA VAL A 554 -9.65 54.16 -1.43
C VAL A 554 -8.65 53.08 -1.85
N ALA A 555 -7.47 53.45 -2.37
CA ALA A 555 -6.42 52.50 -2.72
C ALA A 555 -5.90 51.73 -1.49
N ALA A 556 -5.75 52.38 -0.33
CA ALA A 556 -5.39 51.74 0.94
C ALA A 556 -6.46 50.73 1.40
N ILE A 557 -7.75 51.06 1.23
CA ILE A 557 -8.88 50.14 1.49
C ILE A 557 -8.85 48.93 0.55
N ILE A 558 -8.59 49.14 -0.74
CA ILE A 558 -8.45 48.06 -1.74
C ILE A 558 -7.28 47.15 -1.37
N PHE A 559 -6.12 47.72 -1.04
CA PHE A 559 -4.94 46.97 -0.62
C PHE A 559 -5.22 46.12 0.62
N ALA A 560 -5.86 46.72 1.65
CA ALA A 560 -6.26 46.00 2.85
C ALA A 560 -7.22 44.84 2.55
N MET A 561 -8.22 45.05 1.67
CA MET A 561 -9.15 44.00 1.26
C MET A 561 -8.45 42.85 0.52
N ILE A 562 -7.54 43.16 -0.40
CA ILE A 562 -6.75 42.17 -1.16
C ILE A 562 -5.89 41.32 -0.21
N VAL A 563 -5.13 41.94 0.68
CA VAL A 563 -4.26 41.22 1.63
C VAL A 563 -5.06 40.31 2.56
N ASN A 564 -6.16 40.80 3.12
CA ASN A 564 -7.00 40.01 4.02
C ASN A 564 -7.73 38.85 3.32
N MET A 565 -8.05 38.98 2.02
CA MET A 565 -8.52 37.87 1.19
C MET A 565 -7.41 36.83 0.97
N PHE A 566 -6.19 37.26 0.61
CA PHE A 566 -5.05 36.35 0.37
C PHE A 566 -4.66 35.51 1.60
N ASN A 567 -4.81 36.03 2.82
CA ASN A 567 -4.56 35.27 4.05
C ASN A 567 -5.45 34.01 4.19
N GLY A 568 -6.63 34.02 3.57
CA GLY A 568 -7.50 32.84 3.46
C GLY A 568 -6.92 31.72 2.59
N PHE A 569 -6.01 32.01 1.65
CA PHE A 569 -5.49 31.05 0.68
C PHE A 569 -4.75 29.88 1.33
N ALA A 570 -4.10 30.10 2.47
CA ALA A 570 -3.41 29.05 3.22
C ALA A 570 -4.35 27.95 3.78
N GLU A 571 -5.64 28.26 3.98
CA GLU A 571 -6.64 27.26 4.40
C GLU A 571 -6.85 26.17 3.33
N LEU A 572 -6.57 26.48 2.05
CA LEU A 572 -6.66 25.56 0.92
C LEU A 572 -5.78 24.32 1.15
N SER A 573 -4.48 24.53 1.40
CA SER A 573 -3.51 23.46 1.59
C SER A 573 -3.77 22.70 2.90
N LEU A 574 -4.08 23.42 3.99
CA LEU A 574 -4.41 22.81 5.29
C LEU A 574 -5.64 21.90 5.20
N ALA A 575 -6.67 22.28 4.44
CA ALA A 575 -7.85 21.47 4.22
C ALA A 575 -7.53 20.20 3.43
N ILE A 576 -6.75 20.30 2.33
CA ILE A 576 -6.45 19.17 1.44
C ILE A 576 -5.66 18.07 2.13
N MET A 577 -4.68 18.41 2.97
CA MET A 577 -3.89 17.41 3.72
C MET A 577 -4.76 16.52 4.62
N ARG A 578 -5.92 17.01 5.10
CA ARG A 578 -6.84 16.26 5.96
C ARG A 578 -7.86 15.41 5.18
N LEU A 579 -8.03 15.64 3.87
CA LEU A 579 -9.05 14.96 3.07
C LEU A 579 -8.89 13.43 2.97
N PRO A 580 -7.68 12.83 2.82
CA PRO A 580 -7.56 11.38 2.70
C PRO A 580 -8.08 10.63 3.94
N VAL A 581 -7.72 11.10 5.14
CA VAL A 581 -8.21 10.50 6.40
C VAL A 581 -9.71 10.75 6.58
N PHE A 582 -10.19 11.94 6.21
CA PHE A 582 -11.63 12.24 6.22
C PHE A 582 -12.42 11.27 5.33
N TYR A 583 -11.98 11.00 4.10
CA TYR A 583 -12.66 10.05 3.21
C TYR A 583 -12.64 8.62 3.76
N LYS A 584 -11.50 8.15 4.29
CA LYS A 584 -11.40 6.85 5.00
C LYS A 584 -12.45 6.74 6.12
N GLN A 585 -12.51 7.72 7.02
CA GLN A 585 -13.40 7.71 8.19
C GLN A 585 -14.88 7.90 7.82
N ARG A 586 -15.18 8.73 6.80
CA ARG A 586 -16.53 8.90 6.22
C ARG A 586 -17.04 7.59 5.61
N ASP A 587 -16.20 6.91 4.84
CA ASP A 587 -16.58 5.70 4.10
C ASP A 587 -16.66 4.46 5.01
N LEU A 588 -15.99 4.50 6.18
CA LEU A 588 -16.17 3.61 7.34
C LEU A 588 -17.38 3.97 8.23
N LEU A 589 -18.12 5.03 7.93
CA LEU A 589 -19.26 5.53 8.73
C LEU A 589 -18.90 5.89 10.19
N PHE A 590 -17.66 6.33 10.46
CA PHE A 590 -17.28 6.84 11.77
C PHE A 590 -18.05 8.14 12.09
N TYR A 591 -18.09 9.08 11.14
CA TYR A 591 -18.85 10.32 11.25
C TYR A 591 -19.29 10.87 9.87
N PRO A 592 -20.38 11.66 9.80
CA PRO A 592 -20.84 12.34 8.59
C PRO A 592 -20.04 13.62 8.30
N ALA A 593 -20.10 14.12 7.07
CA ALA A 593 -19.36 15.31 6.63
C ALA A 593 -19.54 16.55 7.53
N TRP A 594 -20.76 16.82 8.03
CA TRP A 594 -21.02 17.97 8.90
C TRP A 594 -20.28 17.91 10.25
N ALA A 595 -19.98 16.71 10.76
CA ALA A 595 -19.25 16.54 12.02
C ALA A 595 -17.77 16.92 11.88
N PHE A 596 -17.23 16.94 10.64
CA PHE A 596 -15.90 17.46 10.34
C PHE A 596 -15.94 18.97 10.02
N THR A 597 -16.89 19.41 9.19
CA THR A 597 -16.89 20.81 8.71
C THR A 597 -17.32 21.83 9.77
N ILE A 598 -18.27 21.49 10.64
CA ILE A 598 -18.78 22.43 11.66
C ILE A 598 -17.70 22.75 12.72
N PRO A 599 -17.00 21.79 13.34
CA PRO A 599 -15.91 22.08 14.29
C PRO A 599 -14.75 22.85 13.64
N ASN A 600 -14.36 22.45 12.42
CA ASN A 600 -13.32 23.13 11.64
C ASN A 600 -13.66 24.62 11.41
N PHE A 601 -14.91 24.92 11.01
CA PHE A 601 -15.37 26.31 10.91
C PHE A 601 -15.34 27.03 12.27
N LEU A 602 -15.98 26.46 13.30
CA LEU A 602 -16.18 27.14 14.59
C LEU A 602 -14.87 27.47 15.32
N ILE A 603 -13.90 26.55 15.35
CA ILE A 603 -12.66 26.75 16.11
C ILE A 603 -11.70 27.74 15.41
N HIS A 604 -11.83 27.92 14.10
CA HIS A 604 -11.07 28.95 13.36
C HIS A 604 -11.65 30.37 13.52
N VAL A 605 -12.89 30.54 14.01
CA VAL A 605 -13.49 31.89 14.20
C VAL A 605 -12.68 32.74 15.19
N PRO A 606 -12.37 32.29 16.43
CA PRO A 606 -11.53 33.06 17.36
C PRO A 606 -10.18 33.48 16.79
N MET A 607 -9.52 32.63 16.02
CA MET A 607 -8.21 32.94 15.43
C MET A 607 -8.31 34.08 14.41
N SER A 608 -9.32 34.08 13.54
CA SER A 608 -9.57 35.21 12.63
C SER A 608 -9.99 36.51 13.34
N VAL A 609 -10.64 36.42 14.52
CA VAL A 609 -10.90 37.62 15.33
C VAL A 609 -9.58 38.23 15.80
N LEU A 610 -8.62 37.43 16.25
CA LEU A 610 -7.29 37.91 16.63
C LEU A 610 -6.52 38.50 15.43
N GLU A 611 -6.53 37.83 14.27
CA GLU A 611 -5.86 38.31 13.04
C GLU A 611 -6.46 39.63 12.52
N SER A 612 -7.80 39.77 12.50
CA SER A 612 -8.49 41.00 12.10
C SER A 612 -8.30 42.17 13.08
N ILE A 613 -8.24 41.89 14.39
CA ILE A 613 -7.87 42.89 15.41
C ILE A 613 -6.43 43.35 15.19
N ALA A 614 -5.48 42.43 15.02
CA ALA A 614 -4.07 42.76 14.78
C ALA A 614 -3.89 43.64 13.54
N TRP A 615 -4.53 43.27 12.42
CA TRP A 615 -4.54 44.08 11.20
C TRP A 615 -5.11 45.50 11.43
N THR A 616 -6.29 45.58 12.07
CA THR A 616 -7.01 46.84 12.20
C THR A 616 -6.33 47.79 13.19
N VAL A 617 -5.83 47.28 14.32
CA VAL A 617 -5.11 48.10 15.31
C VAL A 617 -3.84 48.71 14.71
N VAL A 618 -3.06 47.93 13.95
CA VAL A 618 -1.81 48.41 13.33
C VAL A 618 -2.08 49.40 12.19
N THR A 619 -3.08 49.17 11.34
CA THR A 619 -3.31 49.99 10.13
C THR A 619 -4.22 51.20 10.35
N TYR A 620 -5.14 51.19 11.33
CA TYR A 620 -6.25 52.14 11.28
C TYR A 620 -5.83 53.60 11.55
N TYR A 621 -5.10 53.80 12.65
CA TYR A 621 -4.69 55.14 13.09
C TYR A 621 -3.39 55.63 12.42
N THR A 622 -2.57 54.70 11.91
CA THR A 622 -1.30 54.97 11.21
C THR A 622 -1.53 55.46 9.78
N ILE A 623 -2.50 54.87 9.07
CA ILE A 623 -2.98 55.35 7.77
C ILE A 623 -3.84 56.61 7.94
N GLY A 624 -4.53 56.74 9.08
CA GLY A 624 -5.30 57.94 9.41
C GLY A 624 -6.73 57.92 8.88
N TYR A 625 -7.42 56.79 8.99
CA TYR A 625 -8.87 56.70 8.78
C TYR A 625 -9.67 57.56 9.78
N ALA A 626 -10.98 57.66 9.60
CA ALA A 626 -11.85 58.50 10.44
C ALA A 626 -11.75 58.11 11.94
N PRO A 627 -11.39 59.01 12.88
CA PRO A 627 -11.08 58.64 14.27
C PRO A 627 -12.29 58.24 15.14
N GLU A 628 -13.49 58.16 14.57
CA GLU A 628 -14.72 57.76 15.26
C GLU A 628 -14.67 56.27 15.67
N ALA A 629 -14.82 55.96 16.96
CA ALA A 629 -14.83 54.58 17.46
C ALA A 629 -15.87 53.69 16.76
N SER A 630 -17.03 54.24 16.40
CA SER A 630 -18.05 53.52 15.61
C SER A 630 -17.56 53.10 14.24
N ARG A 631 -16.71 53.89 13.57
CA ARG A 631 -16.15 53.57 12.25
C ARG A 631 -14.98 52.59 12.35
N PHE A 632 -14.21 52.63 13.44
CA PHE A 632 -13.21 51.62 13.76
C PHE A 632 -13.83 50.23 13.91
N PHE A 633 -14.85 50.07 14.76
CA PHE A 633 -15.53 48.77 14.92
C PHE A 633 -16.25 48.32 13.64
N LYS A 634 -16.80 49.25 12.85
CA LYS A 634 -17.37 48.93 11.52
C LYS A 634 -16.32 48.43 10.52
N GLN A 635 -15.11 48.99 10.53
CA GLN A 635 -14.00 48.55 9.70
C GLN A 635 -13.54 47.15 10.12
N LEU A 636 -13.31 46.96 11.42
CA LEU A 636 -12.92 45.68 12.02
C LEU A 636 -13.89 44.56 11.65
N LEU A 637 -15.21 44.80 11.79
CA LEU A 637 -16.25 43.83 11.45
C LEU A 637 -16.19 43.40 9.98
N VAL A 638 -16.01 44.36 9.05
CA VAL A 638 -15.96 44.03 7.61
C VAL A 638 -14.66 43.31 7.25
N VAL A 639 -13.51 43.70 7.85
CA VAL A 639 -12.23 42.97 7.67
C VAL A 639 -12.34 41.53 8.17
N PHE A 640 -12.90 41.31 9.36
CA PHE A 640 -13.19 39.99 9.91
C PHE A 640 -14.10 39.16 8.98
N LEU A 641 -15.18 39.75 8.47
CA LEU A 641 -16.09 39.06 7.55
C LEU A 641 -15.44 38.74 6.19
N ILE A 642 -14.54 39.58 5.69
CA ILE A 642 -13.73 39.28 4.49
C ILE A 642 -12.81 38.08 4.73
N GLN A 643 -12.10 38.04 5.86
CA GLN A 643 -11.25 36.90 6.24
C GLN A 643 -12.06 35.59 6.37
N GLN A 644 -13.23 35.64 7.02
CA GLN A 644 -14.12 34.49 7.18
C GLN A 644 -14.71 34.00 5.86
N MET A 645 -15.15 34.92 5.00
CA MET A 645 -15.62 34.61 3.65
C MET A 645 -14.50 34.00 2.78
N ALA A 646 -13.28 34.54 2.85
CA ALA A 646 -12.11 34.00 2.17
C ALA A 646 -11.77 32.57 2.64
N ALA A 647 -11.72 32.33 3.96
CA ALA A 647 -11.48 31.01 4.52
C ALA A 647 -12.55 29.99 4.09
N GLY A 648 -13.83 30.38 4.10
CA GLY A 648 -14.93 29.55 3.59
C GLY A 648 -14.78 29.20 2.10
N LEU A 649 -14.43 30.19 1.27
CA LEU A 649 -14.20 30.02 -0.16
C LEU A 649 -13.04 29.04 -0.44
N PHE A 650 -11.88 29.21 0.21
CA PHE A 650 -10.73 28.35 -0.06
C PHE A 650 -10.92 26.93 0.49
N ARG A 651 -11.67 26.73 1.58
CA ARG A 651 -12.13 25.40 2.00
C ARG A 651 -13.06 24.76 0.97
N LEU A 652 -14.03 25.51 0.43
CA LEU A 652 -14.88 25.04 -0.67
C LEU A 652 -14.04 24.61 -1.90
N MET A 653 -13.06 25.43 -2.30
CA MET A 653 -12.16 25.08 -3.40
C MET A 653 -11.34 23.80 -3.11
N ALA A 654 -10.84 23.61 -1.89
CA ALA A 654 -10.21 22.36 -1.47
C ALA A 654 -11.15 21.16 -1.60
N GLY A 655 -12.41 21.29 -1.14
CA GLY A 655 -13.42 20.23 -1.21
C GLY A 655 -13.85 19.87 -2.64
N LEU A 656 -13.90 20.84 -3.56
CA LEU A 656 -14.20 20.62 -4.98
C LEU A 656 -13.01 19.98 -5.71
N CYS A 657 -11.82 20.57 -5.57
CA CYS A 657 -10.62 20.22 -6.33
C CYS A 657 -9.87 19.00 -5.80
N ARG A 658 -9.98 18.67 -4.50
CA ARG A 658 -9.52 17.43 -3.82
C ARG A 658 -8.03 17.05 -3.90
N THR A 659 -7.25 17.59 -4.82
CA THR A 659 -5.79 17.41 -4.93
C THR A 659 -5.09 18.76 -4.88
N MET A 660 -3.86 18.79 -4.35
CA MET A 660 -3.07 20.03 -4.19
C MET A 660 -2.92 20.81 -5.50
N ILE A 661 -2.52 20.14 -6.58
CA ILE A 661 -2.21 20.78 -7.86
C ILE A 661 -3.46 21.43 -8.46
N ILE A 662 -4.58 20.70 -8.55
CA ILE A 662 -5.83 21.22 -9.12
C ILE A 662 -6.38 22.35 -8.24
N ALA A 663 -6.27 22.21 -6.91
CA ALA A 663 -6.77 23.20 -5.99
C ALA A 663 -5.97 24.51 -6.03
N HIS A 664 -4.64 24.48 -6.09
CA HIS A 664 -3.84 25.71 -6.18
C HIS A 664 -4.13 26.47 -7.48
N THR A 665 -4.24 25.77 -8.61
CA THR A 665 -4.63 26.37 -9.91
C THR A 665 -6.06 26.94 -9.86
N GLY A 666 -7.02 26.17 -9.34
CA GLY A 666 -8.41 26.60 -9.21
C GLY A 666 -8.59 27.77 -8.24
N GLY A 667 -7.86 27.76 -7.12
CA GLY A 667 -7.83 28.83 -6.12
C GLY A 667 -7.30 30.13 -6.70
N ALA A 668 -6.16 30.09 -7.41
CA ALA A 668 -5.60 31.25 -8.09
C ALA A 668 -6.54 31.82 -9.16
N LEU A 669 -7.17 30.96 -9.96
CA LEU A 669 -8.18 31.35 -10.96
C LEU A 669 -9.42 32.00 -10.29
N SER A 670 -9.90 31.43 -9.18
CA SER A 670 -11.05 31.99 -8.44
C SER A 670 -10.75 33.38 -7.89
N LEU A 671 -9.55 33.60 -7.37
CA LEU A 671 -9.10 34.89 -6.84
C LEU A 671 -8.97 35.94 -7.95
N LEU A 672 -8.43 35.58 -9.12
CA LEU A 672 -8.37 36.45 -10.31
C LEU A 672 -9.78 36.91 -10.74
N LEU A 673 -10.73 35.97 -10.83
CA LEU A 673 -12.12 36.27 -11.18
C LEU A 673 -12.79 37.18 -10.15
N LEU A 674 -12.60 36.94 -8.85
CA LEU A 674 -13.17 37.75 -7.79
C LEU A 674 -12.64 39.18 -7.75
N PHE A 675 -11.35 39.37 -8.04
CA PHE A 675 -10.73 40.71 -8.12
C PHE A 675 -11.25 41.50 -9.33
N LEU A 676 -11.34 40.86 -10.50
CA LEU A 676 -11.86 41.49 -11.71
C LEU A 676 -13.33 41.91 -11.55
N LEU A 677 -14.14 41.06 -10.91
CA LEU A 677 -15.57 41.32 -10.66
C LEU A 677 -15.83 42.19 -9.42
N GLY A 678 -14.82 42.48 -8.61
CA GLY A 678 -14.96 43.20 -7.34
C GLY A 678 -15.36 44.68 -7.46
N GLY A 679 -15.42 45.23 -8.67
CA GLY A 679 -15.86 46.62 -8.92
C GLY A 679 -14.80 47.70 -8.69
N PHE A 680 -13.63 47.35 -8.15
CA PHE A 680 -12.55 48.29 -7.84
C PHE A 680 -11.45 48.34 -8.90
N ILE A 681 -11.17 47.23 -9.62
CA ILE A 681 -10.28 47.23 -10.79
C ILE A 681 -11.02 47.75 -12.03
N LEU A 682 -12.24 47.24 -12.24
CA LEU A 682 -13.13 47.66 -13.31
C LEU A 682 -14.41 48.22 -12.67
N PRO A 683 -14.64 49.55 -12.71
CA PRO A 683 -15.86 50.16 -12.20
C PRO A 683 -17.11 49.55 -12.85
N LYS A 684 -18.16 49.37 -12.05
CA LYS A 684 -19.37 48.63 -12.45
C LYS A 684 -19.99 49.15 -13.76
N GLY A 685 -20.09 50.47 -13.95
CA GLY A 685 -20.60 51.11 -15.16
C GLY A 685 -19.76 50.89 -16.44
N ARG A 686 -18.55 50.34 -16.33
CA ARG A 686 -17.71 49.91 -17.46
C ARG A 686 -17.82 48.40 -17.76
N ILE A 687 -18.51 47.63 -16.92
CA ILE A 687 -18.73 46.20 -17.15
C ILE A 687 -19.85 46.04 -18.21
N PRO A 688 -19.64 45.27 -19.29
CA PRO A 688 -20.69 44.99 -20.27
C PRO A 688 -21.96 44.42 -19.62
N VAL A 689 -23.14 44.85 -20.08
CA VAL A 689 -24.43 44.51 -19.43
C VAL A 689 -24.64 43.00 -19.29
N TRP A 690 -24.24 42.21 -20.29
CA TRP A 690 -24.34 40.73 -20.27
C TRP A 690 -23.41 40.06 -19.23
N TRP A 691 -22.38 40.76 -18.74
CA TRP A 691 -21.46 40.29 -17.69
C TRP A 691 -21.71 40.95 -16.33
N SER A 692 -22.57 41.98 -16.27
CA SER A 692 -22.86 42.78 -15.06
C SER A 692 -23.36 41.96 -13.86
N TRP A 693 -23.95 40.78 -14.09
CA TRP A 693 -24.35 39.84 -13.04
C TRP A 693 -23.16 39.35 -12.19
N GLY A 694 -21.96 39.23 -12.78
CA GLY A 694 -20.76 38.76 -12.08
C GLY A 694 -20.34 39.67 -10.93
N HIS A 695 -20.59 40.97 -11.04
CA HIS A 695 -20.34 41.94 -9.98
C HIS A 695 -21.21 41.71 -8.73
N TRP A 696 -22.45 41.23 -8.92
CA TRP A 696 -23.37 40.90 -7.84
C TRP A 696 -23.10 39.52 -7.23
N VAL A 697 -22.37 38.65 -7.94
CA VAL A 697 -21.92 37.33 -7.45
C VAL A 697 -20.61 37.44 -6.65
N SER A 698 -19.76 38.44 -6.93
CA SER A 698 -18.49 38.63 -6.20
C SER A 698 -18.73 39.15 -4.76
N PRO A 699 -18.42 38.39 -3.69
CA PRO A 699 -18.47 38.91 -2.32
C PRO A 699 -17.58 40.14 -2.08
N LEU A 700 -16.53 40.34 -2.88
CA LEU A 700 -15.62 41.48 -2.73
C LEU A 700 -16.26 42.83 -3.12
N SER A 701 -17.26 42.86 -4.01
CA SER A 701 -17.94 44.12 -4.33
C SER A 701 -18.69 44.68 -3.13
N TYR A 702 -19.36 43.81 -2.38
CA TYR A 702 -20.04 44.12 -1.13
C TYR A 702 -19.07 44.59 -0.03
N GLY A 703 -17.91 43.93 0.09
CA GLY A 703 -16.84 44.35 1.00
C GLY A 703 -16.25 45.72 0.65
N PHE A 704 -15.92 45.93 -0.63
CA PHE A 704 -15.41 47.22 -1.14
C PHE A 704 -16.40 48.36 -0.89
N ASN A 705 -17.67 48.16 -1.23
CA ASN A 705 -18.75 49.13 -0.99
C ASN A 705 -18.90 49.44 0.50
N ALA A 706 -18.88 48.44 1.39
CA ALA A 706 -19.00 48.66 2.83
C ALA A 706 -17.82 49.45 3.42
N LEU A 707 -16.58 49.11 3.07
CA LEU A 707 -15.38 49.78 3.59
C LEU A 707 -15.29 51.24 3.08
N THR A 708 -15.52 51.46 1.78
CA THR A 708 -15.45 52.81 1.19
C THR A 708 -16.56 53.74 1.67
N VAL A 709 -17.80 53.24 1.79
CA VAL A 709 -18.93 53.99 2.38
C VAL A 709 -18.69 54.31 3.86
N ASN A 710 -18.10 53.38 4.63
CA ASN A 710 -17.76 53.61 6.04
C ASN A 710 -16.73 54.75 6.22
N GLU A 711 -15.79 54.91 5.30
CA GLU A 711 -14.77 55.96 5.36
C GLU A 711 -15.25 57.29 4.73
N MET A 712 -15.72 57.27 3.48
CA MET A 712 -16.00 58.48 2.69
C MET A 712 -17.28 59.23 3.11
N LEU A 713 -18.19 58.59 3.87
CA LEU A 713 -19.33 59.27 4.50
C LEU A 713 -19.03 59.73 5.94
N SER A 714 -17.75 59.94 6.30
CA SER A 714 -17.38 60.59 7.56
C SER A 714 -17.44 62.12 7.45
N PRO A 715 -17.75 62.85 8.55
CA PRO A 715 -17.88 64.31 8.53
C PRO A 715 -16.67 64.98 7.86
N ARG A 716 -15.46 64.47 8.13
CA ARG A 716 -14.18 64.94 7.56
C ARG A 716 -14.14 65.04 6.02
N TRP A 717 -14.93 64.25 5.30
CA TRP A 717 -15.09 64.28 3.84
C TRP A 717 -16.41 64.92 3.37
N MET A 718 -17.39 65.05 4.27
CA MET A 718 -18.73 65.58 3.98
C MET A 718 -18.87 67.07 4.31
N ASP A 719 -17.91 67.64 5.03
CA ASP A 719 -17.81 69.07 5.39
C ASP A 719 -17.03 69.89 4.34
N LYS A 720 -16.29 69.23 3.43
CA LYS A 720 -15.62 69.85 2.28
C LYS A 720 -16.42 69.67 1.00
N LEU A 721 -16.37 70.68 0.13
CA LEU A 721 -16.88 70.61 -1.26
C LEU A 721 -15.76 70.15 -2.21
N ALA A 722 -16.15 69.50 -3.30
CA ALA A 722 -15.26 69.12 -4.40
C ALA A 722 -14.97 70.30 -5.33
N SER A 723 -14.06 70.11 -6.29
CA SER A 723 -13.66 71.12 -7.30
C SER A 723 -14.81 71.81 -8.05
N ASN A 724 -15.94 71.12 -8.20
CA ASN A 724 -17.14 71.66 -8.85
C ASN A 724 -18.04 72.50 -7.92
N ASN A 725 -17.68 72.70 -6.65
CA ASN A 725 -18.43 73.40 -5.58
C ASN A 725 -19.88 72.94 -5.30
N ILE A 726 -20.43 72.00 -6.07
CA ILE A 726 -21.81 71.51 -5.95
C ILE A 726 -21.86 70.18 -5.15
N THR A 727 -20.87 69.31 -5.32
CA THR A 727 -20.81 68.00 -4.67
C THR A 727 -19.92 68.02 -3.44
N LYS A 728 -20.31 67.26 -2.41
CA LYS A 728 -19.46 67.00 -1.24
C LYS A 728 -18.26 66.14 -1.66
N LEU A 729 -17.09 66.40 -1.07
CA LEU A 729 -15.82 65.76 -1.45
C LEU A 729 -15.89 64.23 -1.39
N GLY A 730 -16.41 63.67 -0.29
CA GLY A 730 -16.59 62.22 -0.15
C GLY A 730 -17.54 61.60 -1.20
N VAL A 731 -18.60 62.31 -1.58
CA VAL A 731 -19.54 61.85 -2.64
C VAL A 731 -18.89 61.92 -4.02
N ALA A 732 -18.05 62.93 -4.28
CA ALA A 732 -17.30 63.02 -5.53
C ALA A 732 -16.30 61.85 -5.69
N VAL A 733 -15.61 61.46 -4.62
CA VAL A 733 -14.71 60.29 -4.61
C VAL A 733 -15.51 58.99 -4.81
N LEU A 734 -16.64 58.79 -4.11
CA LEU A 734 -17.48 57.60 -4.30
C LEU A 734 -18.02 57.47 -5.73
N ASN A 735 -18.44 58.57 -6.36
CA ASN A 735 -18.91 58.57 -7.74
C ASN A 735 -17.79 58.22 -8.75
N ASN A 736 -16.53 58.57 -8.48
CA ASN A 736 -15.39 58.22 -9.34
C ASN A 736 -15.14 56.71 -9.41
N PHE A 737 -15.39 56.00 -8.31
CA PHE A 737 -15.29 54.54 -8.22
C PHE A 737 -16.62 53.81 -8.48
N ASP A 738 -17.68 54.52 -8.89
CA ASP A 738 -19.03 54.00 -9.11
C ASP A 738 -19.64 53.27 -7.88
N VAL A 739 -19.32 53.77 -6.69
CA VAL A 739 -19.78 53.25 -5.39
C VAL A 739 -21.06 53.97 -4.94
N PRO A 740 -22.11 53.26 -4.50
CA PRO A 740 -23.35 53.88 -4.06
C PRO A 740 -23.18 54.66 -2.75
N HIS A 741 -23.69 55.90 -2.72
CA HIS A 741 -23.45 56.87 -1.65
C HIS A 741 -24.47 56.87 -0.49
N HIS A 742 -25.35 55.86 -0.39
CA HIS A 742 -26.32 55.77 0.71
C HIS A 742 -25.80 54.93 1.89
N ASN A 743 -25.97 55.43 3.12
CA ASN A 743 -25.51 54.78 4.37
C ASN A 743 -25.93 53.31 4.55
N TYR A 744 -27.08 52.89 4.00
CA TYR A 744 -27.58 51.52 4.18
C TYR A 744 -26.74 50.46 3.46
N TRP A 745 -25.94 50.84 2.44
CA TRP A 745 -25.07 49.92 1.71
C TRP A 745 -23.99 49.29 2.58
N TYR A 746 -23.59 49.94 3.67
CA TYR A 746 -22.73 49.32 4.70
C TYR A 746 -23.33 48.03 5.25
N TRP A 747 -24.61 48.09 5.67
CA TRP A 747 -25.31 46.94 6.25
C TRP A 747 -25.65 45.87 5.22
N ILE A 748 -25.99 46.27 3.98
CA ILE A 748 -26.11 45.31 2.85
C ILE A 748 -24.79 44.55 2.68
N GLY A 749 -23.65 45.26 2.72
CA GLY A 749 -22.33 44.64 2.55
C GLY A 749 -21.98 43.65 3.66
N VAL A 750 -22.22 44.03 4.93
CA VAL A 750 -22.08 43.16 6.10
C VAL A 750 -22.96 41.90 5.99
N THR A 751 -24.25 42.06 5.66
CA THR A 751 -25.19 40.93 5.53
C THR A 751 -24.81 40.02 4.36
N ALA A 752 -24.40 40.59 3.22
CA ALA A 752 -23.96 39.81 2.06
C ALA A 752 -22.71 38.98 2.36
N LEU A 753 -21.67 39.59 2.97
CA LEU A 753 -20.45 38.86 3.34
C LEU A 753 -20.75 37.70 4.31
N LEU A 754 -21.58 37.93 5.32
CA LEU A 754 -22.01 36.89 6.26
C LEU A 754 -22.79 35.76 5.55
N ALA A 755 -23.69 36.11 4.63
CA ALA A 755 -24.42 35.14 3.82
C ALA A 755 -23.49 34.31 2.93
N PHE A 756 -22.49 34.92 2.28
CA PHE A 756 -21.46 34.21 1.51
C PHE A 756 -20.59 33.30 2.38
N THR A 757 -20.19 33.73 3.59
CA THR A 757 -19.48 32.87 4.55
C THR A 757 -20.29 31.61 4.88
N ILE A 758 -21.58 31.75 5.20
CA ILE A 758 -22.45 30.61 5.49
C ILE A 758 -22.61 29.72 4.24
N LEU A 759 -22.87 30.32 3.08
CA LEU A 759 -23.04 29.62 1.80
C LEU A 759 -21.83 28.76 1.45
N PHE A 760 -20.60 29.31 1.52
CA PHE A 760 -19.40 28.56 1.17
C PHE A 760 -19.13 27.39 2.14
N ASN A 761 -19.39 27.54 3.44
CA ASN A 761 -19.24 26.44 4.41
C ASN A 761 -20.32 25.35 4.22
N ILE A 762 -21.56 25.72 3.84
CA ILE A 762 -22.61 24.77 3.47
C ILE A 762 -22.23 24.02 2.18
N LEU A 763 -21.81 24.73 1.14
CA LEU A 763 -21.34 24.13 -0.12
C LEU A 763 -20.12 23.22 0.09
N PHE A 764 -19.20 23.59 0.98
CA PHE A 764 -18.06 22.76 1.35
C PHE A 764 -18.53 21.45 2.00
N THR A 765 -19.50 21.53 2.91
CA THR A 765 -20.13 20.34 3.53
C THR A 765 -20.79 19.45 2.48
N PHE A 766 -21.51 20.02 1.50
CA PHE A 766 -22.08 19.25 0.39
C PHE A 766 -21.02 18.64 -0.53
N SER A 767 -19.93 19.35 -0.83
CA SER A 767 -18.84 18.81 -1.65
C SER A 767 -18.21 17.58 -1.00
N LEU A 768 -17.95 17.62 0.31
CA LEU A 768 -17.40 16.48 1.05
C LEU A 768 -18.41 15.34 1.28
N MET A 769 -19.71 15.63 1.22
CA MET A 769 -20.76 14.61 1.36
C MET A 769 -20.97 13.81 0.06
N TYR A 770 -20.83 14.43 -1.11
CA TYR A 770 -21.14 13.80 -2.41
C TYR A 770 -19.92 13.48 -3.27
N LEU A 771 -18.79 14.18 -3.14
CA LEU A 771 -17.59 13.89 -3.91
C LEU A 771 -16.75 12.81 -3.23
N ASN A 772 -16.19 11.92 -4.04
CA ASN A 772 -15.20 10.92 -3.62
C ASN A 772 -13.78 11.45 -3.89
N PRO A 773 -12.71 10.86 -3.33
CA PRO A 773 -11.34 11.23 -3.66
C PRO A 773 -11.08 11.23 -5.18
N LEU A 774 -10.16 12.08 -5.64
CA LEU A 774 -9.69 12.09 -7.02
C LEU A 774 -8.50 11.15 -7.19
N GLY A 775 -8.46 10.46 -8.32
CA GLY A 775 -7.53 9.36 -8.57
C GLY A 775 -8.25 8.03 -8.37
N LYS A 776 -8.45 7.31 -9.47
CA LYS A 776 -8.82 5.89 -9.45
C LYS A 776 -7.61 5.13 -9.99
N PRO A 777 -7.00 4.20 -9.23
CA PRO A 777 -6.08 3.24 -9.83
C PRO A 777 -6.89 2.35 -10.77
N GLN A 778 -6.89 2.67 -12.07
CA GLN A 778 -7.54 1.83 -13.07
C GLN A 778 -6.58 0.67 -13.40
N PRO A 779 -7.04 -0.59 -13.38
CA PRO A 779 -6.21 -1.69 -13.83
C PRO A 779 -5.88 -1.51 -15.32
N ILE A 780 -4.59 -1.46 -15.63
CA ILE A 780 -4.05 -1.34 -16.98
C ILE A 780 -3.80 -2.75 -17.51
N ILE A 781 -4.26 -3.03 -18.73
CA ILE A 781 -4.02 -4.31 -19.42
C ILE A 781 -3.01 -4.06 -20.52
N SER A 782 -1.90 -4.80 -20.51
CA SER A 782 -0.94 -4.85 -21.62
C SER A 782 -1.58 -5.49 -22.85
N GLU A 783 -1.25 -5.02 -24.04
CA GLU A 783 -1.90 -5.48 -25.29
C GLU A 783 -1.71 -6.98 -25.55
N GLU A 784 -0.59 -7.56 -25.12
CA GLU A 784 -0.25 -9.00 -25.20
C GLU A 784 -1.21 -9.91 -24.41
N LEU A 785 -1.54 -9.57 -23.16
CA LEU A 785 -2.56 -10.30 -22.38
C LEU A 785 -3.96 -10.17 -23.00
N GLY A 786 -4.17 -9.10 -23.78
CA GLY A 786 -5.42 -8.83 -24.47
C GLY A 786 -5.63 -9.66 -25.75
N SER A 787 -4.59 -10.26 -26.33
CA SER A 787 -4.72 -11.16 -27.50
C SER A 787 -4.92 -12.62 -27.08
N GLU A 788 -4.24 -13.08 -26.02
CA GLU A 788 -4.41 -14.43 -25.46
C GLU A 788 -5.83 -14.70 -24.97
N GLN A 789 -6.50 -13.72 -24.37
CA GLN A 789 -7.89 -13.88 -23.91
C GLN A 789 -8.91 -13.95 -25.08
N SER A 790 -8.58 -13.39 -26.24
CA SER A 790 -9.46 -13.47 -27.42
C SER A 790 -9.41 -14.82 -28.14
N SER A 791 -8.27 -15.51 -28.17
CA SER A 791 -8.17 -16.82 -28.83
C SER A 791 -8.93 -17.94 -28.10
N MET A 792 -9.10 -17.83 -26.77
CA MET A 792 -9.86 -18.78 -25.95
C MET A 792 -11.39 -18.55 -25.98
N GLY A 793 -11.88 -17.48 -26.62
CA GLY A 793 -13.29 -17.09 -26.63
C GLY A 793 -14.15 -17.77 -27.71
N GLU A 794 -13.55 -18.21 -28.82
CA GLU A 794 -14.27 -18.66 -30.01
C GLU A 794 -13.99 -20.12 -30.40
N THR A 795 -14.57 -21.07 -29.67
CA THR A 795 -14.72 -22.45 -30.20
C THR A 795 -15.94 -23.18 -29.61
N LYS A 796 -17.12 -22.95 -30.18
CA LYS A 796 -18.31 -23.80 -29.95
C LYS A 796 -18.85 -24.40 -31.25
N GLY A 797 -18.41 -25.64 -31.52
CA GLY A 797 -19.24 -26.69 -32.11
C GLY A 797 -19.12 -26.98 -33.62
N LYS A 798 -18.32 -27.99 -33.98
CA LYS A 798 -18.76 -29.32 -34.51
C LYS A 798 -17.57 -30.12 -35.09
N PRO A 799 -17.66 -31.47 -35.21
CA PRO A 799 -16.48 -32.33 -35.29
C PRO A 799 -16.16 -32.93 -36.69
N LYS A 800 -14.89 -33.29 -36.88
CA LYS A 800 -14.38 -34.34 -37.79
C LYS A 800 -13.24 -35.05 -37.03
N LEU A 801 -13.41 -36.22 -36.43
CA LEU A 801 -13.57 -37.58 -36.98
C LEU A 801 -12.31 -38.17 -37.67
N GLN A 802 -11.40 -38.67 -36.82
CA GLN A 802 -10.59 -39.91 -36.91
C GLN A 802 -9.81 -40.31 -38.18
N SER A 803 -8.49 -40.55 -37.99
CA SER A 803 -7.85 -41.89 -38.14
C SER A 803 -6.45 -41.90 -37.48
N ASN A 804 -6.26 -42.41 -36.26
CA ASN A 804 -5.89 -43.80 -35.91
C ASN A 804 -4.67 -44.43 -36.63
N ARG A 805 -3.53 -44.50 -35.91
CA ARG A 805 -2.68 -45.71 -35.68
C ARG A 805 -1.51 -45.36 -34.74
N SER A 806 -1.60 -45.73 -33.46
CA SER A 806 -1.05 -46.96 -32.87
C SER A 806 0.46 -46.89 -32.59
N ILE A 807 0.82 -46.44 -31.38
CA ILE A 807 2.17 -46.56 -30.82
C ILE A 807 2.26 -47.92 -30.14
N ASN A 808 3.28 -48.70 -30.48
CA ASN A 808 3.66 -49.89 -29.71
C ASN A 808 4.70 -49.48 -28.67
N GLU A 809 4.51 -49.97 -27.44
CA GLU A 809 5.52 -49.95 -26.39
C GLU A 809 6.73 -50.80 -26.81
N ASN A 810 7.95 -50.40 -26.40
CA ASN A 810 8.73 -51.18 -25.44
C ASN A 810 10.10 -50.56 -25.08
N GLN A 811 10.56 -50.93 -23.87
CA GLN A 811 11.92 -50.77 -23.31
C GLN A 811 12.30 -49.42 -22.68
N MET A 812 11.83 -49.21 -21.44
CA MET A 812 12.73 -48.82 -20.35
C MET A 812 12.45 -49.67 -19.11
N ARG A 813 13.49 -50.33 -18.59
CA ARG A 813 13.54 -50.90 -17.25
C ARG A 813 14.97 -50.87 -16.75
N GLU A 814 15.12 -50.38 -15.51
CA GLU A 814 16.20 -50.68 -14.54
C GLU A 814 17.62 -50.25 -14.99
N MET A 815 18.35 -49.44 -14.21
CA MET A 815 19.00 -49.95 -12.99
C MET A 815 19.27 -48.86 -11.93
N GLN A 816 19.42 -49.32 -10.69
CA GLN A 816 19.56 -48.52 -9.46
C GLN A 816 21.01 -48.19 -9.06
N CYS A 817 21.13 -47.17 -8.19
CA CYS A 817 22.07 -47.01 -7.06
C CYS A 817 23.57 -47.27 -7.23
N LEU A 818 24.39 -46.31 -6.74
CA LEU A 818 25.29 -46.57 -5.60
C LEU A 818 25.88 -45.27 -5.03
N GLU A 819 25.69 -45.05 -3.72
CA GLU A 819 26.57 -44.18 -2.92
C GLU A 819 27.82 -44.97 -2.52
N THR A 820 28.98 -44.32 -2.44
CA THR A 820 30.13 -44.84 -1.70
C THR A 820 30.88 -43.71 -0.97
N SER A 821 30.98 -43.88 0.35
CA SER A 821 31.78 -43.08 1.28
C SER A 821 33.28 -43.36 1.16
N GLY A 822 34.14 -42.36 1.41
CA GLY A 822 35.60 -42.51 1.50
C GLY A 822 36.25 -41.41 2.33
N GLU A 823 37.24 -41.78 3.15
CA GLU A 823 37.74 -40.97 4.28
C GLU A 823 38.88 -39.97 3.94
N SER A 824 39.15 -39.12 4.93
CA SER A 824 40.26 -38.16 5.08
C SER A 824 41.67 -38.68 4.71
N ASN A 825 42.53 -37.79 4.18
CA ASN A 825 43.69 -37.30 4.95
C ASN A 825 44.49 -36.13 4.35
N THR A 826 45.06 -35.35 5.28
CA THR A 826 46.02 -34.23 5.22
C THR A 826 47.02 -34.11 4.04
N LYS A 827 47.29 -32.86 3.60
CA LYS A 827 48.61 -32.14 3.74
C LYS A 827 48.66 -30.77 3.04
N GLU A 828 49.04 -29.73 3.79
CA GLU A 828 49.86 -28.59 3.30
C GLU A 828 51.36 -28.98 3.38
N PRO A 829 52.35 -28.21 2.84
CA PRO A 829 52.32 -26.89 2.17
C PRO A 829 52.80 -27.00 0.68
N SER A 830 53.25 -25.98 -0.10
CA SER A 830 53.69 -24.59 0.18
C SER A 830 53.58 -23.64 -1.02
N SER A 831 53.80 -22.34 -0.76
CA SER A 831 54.02 -21.21 -1.68
C SER A 831 54.90 -21.46 -2.93
N MET A 832 54.49 -20.95 -4.10
CA MET A 832 55.08 -19.74 -4.72
C MET A 832 54.41 -19.32 -6.06
N ALA A 833 54.22 -18.01 -6.20
CA ALA A 833 54.22 -17.18 -7.43
C ALA A 833 53.48 -17.59 -8.73
N ALA A 834 52.48 -16.77 -9.05
CA ALA A 834 52.16 -16.16 -10.37
C ALA A 834 51.54 -17.02 -11.50
N ASP A 835 50.33 -16.57 -11.88
CA ASP A 835 49.73 -16.51 -13.23
C ASP A 835 49.97 -17.64 -14.24
N GLU A 836 48.92 -18.39 -14.58
CA GLU A 836 48.16 -18.18 -15.83
C GLU A 836 46.92 -19.12 -15.94
N VAL A 837 45.96 -18.74 -16.81
CA VAL A 837 44.79 -19.51 -17.28
C VAL A 837 43.76 -19.99 -16.25
N ALA A 838 42.87 -19.08 -15.83
CA ALA A 838 41.48 -19.46 -15.51
C ALA A 838 40.66 -19.48 -16.82
N SER A 839 40.12 -20.65 -17.20
CA SER A 839 39.36 -20.82 -18.44
C SER A 839 37.96 -20.17 -18.36
N LYS A 840 37.55 -19.57 -19.49
CA LYS A 840 36.34 -18.74 -19.61
C LYS A 840 35.06 -19.58 -19.55
N ARG A 841 34.08 -19.17 -18.74
CA ARG A 841 32.66 -19.58 -18.86
C ARG A 841 31.72 -18.42 -18.55
N GLY A 842 30.71 -18.22 -19.41
CA GLY A 842 29.63 -17.24 -19.25
C GLY A 842 30.01 -15.78 -19.52
N MET A 843 29.04 -14.96 -19.92
CA MET A 843 29.18 -13.49 -19.94
C MET A 843 29.20 -12.94 -18.51
N ILE A 844 30.36 -13.04 -17.87
CA ILE A 844 30.66 -12.23 -16.69
C ILE A 844 31.09 -10.86 -17.22
N LEU A 845 30.21 -9.87 -17.10
CA LEU A 845 30.63 -8.45 -17.18
C LEU A 845 31.85 -8.30 -16.24
N PRO A 846 32.98 -7.71 -16.69
CA PRO A 846 34.22 -7.71 -15.91
C PRO A 846 34.10 -6.78 -14.69
N PHE A 847 33.47 -7.31 -13.64
CA PHE A 847 33.32 -6.68 -12.34
C PHE A 847 34.52 -7.05 -11.48
N THR A 848 35.32 -6.05 -11.13
CA THR A 848 36.35 -6.20 -10.10
C THR A 848 35.66 -6.54 -8.77
N PRO A 849 35.94 -7.70 -8.14
CA PRO A 849 35.28 -8.07 -6.90
C PRO A 849 35.65 -7.09 -5.78
N LEU A 850 34.63 -6.52 -5.12
CA LEU A 850 34.80 -5.56 -4.03
C LEU A 850 34.46 -6.20 -2.69
N THR A 851 35.35 -6.05 -1.71
CA THR A 851 35.12 -6.48 -0.32
C THR A 851 34.81 -5.24 0.52
N MET A 852 33.73 -5.27 1.30
CA MET A 852 33.48 -4.24 2.32
C MET A 852 33.94 -4.79 3.68
N SER A 853 34.68 -4.01 4.46
CA SER A 853 34.97 -4.31 5.87
C SER A 853 34.69 -3.08 6.71
N PHE A 854 34.09 -3.28 7.88
CA PHE A 854 33.78 -2.21 8.83
C PHE A 854 34.16 -2.66 10.24
N ASP A 855 34.73 -1.74 11.01
CA ASP A 855 35.28 -2.04 12.33
C ASP A 855 34.84 -0.99 13.35
N SER A 856 34.34 -1.48 14.48
CA SER A 856 33.94 -0.73 15.66
C SER A 856 32.97 0.41 15.33
N VAL A 857 32.01 0.14 14.42
CA VAL A 857 31.05 1.15 13.95
C VAL A 857 30.06 1.48 15.05
N ASN A 858 30.14 2.72 15.52
CA ASN A 858 29.21 3.33 16.45
C ASN A 858 28.38 4.40 15.73
N TYR A 859 27.11 4.52 16.09
CA TYR A 859 26.24 5.57 15.58
C TYR A 859 25.42 6.19 16.69
N TYR A 860 25.51 7.50 16.81
CA TYR A 860 24.84 8.30 17.82
C TYR A 860 23.90 9.31 17.16
N VAL A 861 22.79 9.61 17.82
CA VAL A 861 21.88 10.70 17.46
C VAL A 861 21.73 11.60 18.69
N ASP A 862 21.48 12.90 18.50
CA ASP A 862 21.17 13.80 19.61
C ASP A 862 19.94 13.28 20.37
N MET A 863 19.96 13.40 21.71
CA MET A 863 18.85 12.88 22.53
C MET A 863 17.53 13.59 22.19
N PRO A 864 16.47 12.84 21.82
CA PRO A 864 15.14 13.40 21.62
C PRO A 864 14.66 14.14 22.87
N SER A 865 13.96 15.26 22.68
CA SER A 865 13.39 16.04 23.79
C SER A 865 12.52 15.18 24.71
N GLU A 866 11.73 14.29 24.11
CA GLU A 866 10.83 13.35 24.79
C GLU A 866 11.55 12.44 25.80
N MET A 867 12.78 12.00 25.51
CA MET A 867 13.59 11.18 26.43
C MET A 867 14.31 12.01 27.50
N ARG A 868 14.67 13.27 27.18
CA ARG A 868 15.20 14.22 28.18
C ARG A 868 14.14 14.57 29.23
N ASP A 869 12.90 14.75 28.80
CA ASP A 869 11.75 15.02 29.69
C ASP A 869 11.42 13.81 30.59
N GLN A 870 11.73 12.59 30.14
CA GLN A 870 11.69 11.35 30.94
C GLN A 870 12.90 11.17 31.89
N GLY A 871 13.78 12.17 32.01
CA GLY A 871 14.90 12.17 32.97
C GLY A 871 16.18 11.47 32.52
N VAL A 872 16.30 11.11 31.24
CA VAL A 872 17.53 10.51 30.70
C VAL A 872 18.63 11.56 30.61
N LYS A 873 19.69 11.39 31.43
CA LYS A 873 20.78 12.38 31.61
C LYS A 873 21.81 12.47 30.47
N GLY A 874 21.66 11.68 29.40
CA GLY A 874 22.57 11.70 28.26
C GLY A 874 22.28 12.88 27.31
N ASP A 875 23.30 13.30 26.56
CA ASP A 875 23.12 14.25 25.44
C ASP A 875 22.97 13.56 24.08
N ARG A 876 23.44 12.31 23.96
CA ARG A 876 23.39 11.50 22.74
C ARG A 876 22.83 10.11 23.04
N LEU A 877 21.96 9.65 22.15
CA LEU A 877 21.44 8.28 22.12
C LEU A 877 22.31 7.44 21.18
N GLN A 878 22.94 6.40 21.70
CA GLN A 878 23.70 5.43 20.91
C GLN A 878 22.74 4.39 20.32
N LEU A 879 22.77 4.21 19.00
CA LEU A 879 21.89 3.30 18.24
C LEU A 879 22.63 2.10 17.65
N LEU A 880 23.94 2.22 17.42
CA LEU A 880 24.84 1.13 17.06
C LEU A 880 26.01 1.13 18.04
N GLN A 881 26.37 -0.05 18.54
CA GLN A 881 27.40 -0.28 19.56
C GLN A 881 28.47 -1.22 18.98
N GLU A 882 29.66 -0.68 18.74
CA GLU A 882 30.90 -1.38 18.34
C GLU A 882 30.70 -2.47 17.26
N VAL A 883 29.94 -2.15 16.20
CA VAL A 883 29.58 -3.15 15.19
C VAL A 883 30.74 -3.38 14.22
N THR A 884 31.32 -4.57 14.24
CA THR A 884 32.42 -5.02 13.35
C THR A 884 31.95 -6.15 12.43
N GLY A 885 32.41 -6.16 11.17
CA GLY A 885 32.06 -7.19 10.19
C GLY A 885 32.66 -6.96 8.80
N ALA A 886 32.42 -7.90 7.89
CA ALA A 886 32.87 -7.80 6.50
C ALA A 886 31.93 -8.53 5.53
N PHE A 887 31.71 -7.95 4.35
CA PHE A 887 30.98 -8.55 3.24
C PHE A 887 31.97 -8.94 2.15
N ARG A 888 31.96 -10.22 1.79
CA ARG A 888 32.87 -10.80 0.79
C ARG A 888 32.21 -10.83 -0.60
N PRO A 889 32.96 -10.59 -1.68
CA PRO A 889 32.46 -10.77 -3.04
C PRO A 889 32.07 -12.23 -3.29
N GLY A 890 31.01 -12.46 -4.06
CA GLY A 890 30.49 -13.80 -4.37
C GLY A 890 29.72 -14.49 -3.23
N VAL A 891 29.51 -13.83 -2.09
CA VAL A 891 28.77 -14.40 -0.94
C VAL A 891 27.49 -13.62 -0.69
N LEU A 892 26.34 -14.29 -0.78
CA LEU A 892 25.05 -13.74 -0.36
C LEU A 892 25.01 -13.65 1.17
N THR A 893 25.17 -12.44 1.71
CA THR A 893 25.14 -12.19 3.16
C THR A 893 23.79 -11.62 3.58
N ALA A 894 23.07 -12.31 4.46
CA ALA A 894 21.80 -11.84 5.02
C ALA A 894 21.99 -11.19 6.40
N LEU A 895 21.35 -10.04 6.64
CA LEU A 895 21.33 -9.34 7.93
C LEU A 895 20.00 -9.59 8.66
N MET A 896 20.01 -10.50 9.64
CA MET A 896 18.82 -10.91 10.39
C MET A 896 18.82 -10.36 11.83
N GLY A 897 17.64 -10.33 12.45
CA GLY A 897 17.41 -9.81 13.81
C GLY A 897 16.01 -9.22 13.97
N VAL A 898 15.58 -8.96 15.21
CA VAL A 898 14.24 -8.43 15.52
C VAL A 898 14.00 -7.01 15.00
N SER A 899 12.74 -6.59 14.95
CA SER A 899 12.39 -5.19 14.65
C SER A 899 13.01 -4.25 15.70
N GLY A 900 13.54 -3.10 15.27
CA GLY A 900 14.25 -2.17 16.15
C GLY A 900 15.74 -2.48 16.42
N ALA A 901 16.25 -3.67 16.10
CA ALA A 901 17.65 -4.08 16.34
C ALA A 901 18.73 -3.37 15.49
N GLY A 902 18.48 -2.15 15.00
CA GLY A 902 19.47 -1.36 14.26
C GLY A 902 19.77 -1.80 12.82
N LYS A 903 19.16 -2.87 12.28
CA LYS A 903 19.46 -3.41 10.93
C LYS A 903 19.49 -2.34 9.81
N THR A 904 18.40 -1.61 9.63
CA THR A 904 18.30 -0.53 8.63
C THR A 904 19.24 0.63 8.96
N THR A 905 19.49 0.90 10.24
CA THR A 905 20.45 1.92 10.68
C THR A 905 21.87 1.55 10.27
N LEU A 906 22.29 0.30 10.46
CA LEU A 906 23.58 -0.22 10.01
C LEU A 906 23.69 -0.16 8.48
N MET A 907 22.67 -0.64 7.75
CA MET A 907 22.65 -0.54 6.29
C MET A 907 22.70 0.90 5.78
N ASP A 908 21.99 1.84 6.40
CA ASP A 908 22.04 3.26 6.04
C ASP A 908 23.39 3.91 6.37
N VAL A 909 24.07 3.51 7.45
CA VAL A 909 25.42 3.99 7.82
C VAL A 909 26.47 3.42 6.85
N LEU A 910 26.42 2.12 6.54
CA LEU A 910 27.29 1.48 5.56
C LEU A 910 27.04 2.03 4.14
N ALA A 911 25.80 2.34 3.77
CA ALA A 911 25.47 3.08 2.55
C ALA A 911 25.85 4.58 2.60
N GLY A 912 25.97 5.14 3.81
CA GLY A 912 26.23 6.56 4.08
C GLY A 912 25.07 7.48 3.71
N ARG A 913 23.84 6.98 3.88
CA ARG A 913 22.59 7.74 3.72
C ARG A 913 22.18 8.52 4.98
N LYS A 914 22.77 8.23 6.15
CA LYS A 914 22.58 9.04 7.36
C LYS A 914 23.32 10.36 7.23
N THR A 915 22.58 11.45 7.04
CA THR A 915 23.08 12.83 6.99
C THR A 915 23.09 13.54 8.35
N GLY A 916 22.39 12.98 9.35
CA GLY A 916 22.38 13.45 10.73
C GLY A 916 22.85 12.38 11.72
N GLY A 917 23.27 12.83 12.90
CA GLY A 917 23.95 11.99 13.90
C GLY A 917 25.46 11.90 13.68
N TYR A 918 26.15 11.25 14.62
CA TYR A 918 27.59 11.07 14.64
C TYR A 918 27.93 9.61 14.33
N ILE A 919 28.78 9.37 13.34
CA ILE A 919 29.28 8.04 12.99
C ILE A 919 30.75 7.98 13.44
N GLU A 920 31.09 6.94 14.19
CA GLU A 920 32.46 6.61 14.62
C GLU A 920 32.78 5.16 14.18
N GLY A 921 34.07 4.81 14.15
CA GLY A 921 34.56 3.55 13.55
C GLY A 921 35.10 3.74 12.14
N ASP A 922 35.61 2.65 11.53
CA ASP A 922 36.21 2.66 10.19
C ASP A 922 35.40 1.81 9.21
N ILE A 923 35.29 2.26 7.96
CA ILE A 923 34.61 1.55 6.87
C ILE A 923 35.52 1.60 5.64
N ARG A 924 35.95 0.42 5.17
CA ARG A 924 36.85 0.25 4.03
C ARG A 924 36.21 -0.58 2.92
N ILE A 925 36.51 -0.20 1.68
CA ILE A 925 36.16 -0.91 0.45
C ILE A 925 37.45 -1.35 -0.22
N SER A 926 37.67 -2.67 -0.32
CA SER A 926 38.90 -3.30 -0.81
C SER A 926 40.18 -2.69 -0.22
N GLY A 927 40.15 -2.42 1.10
CA GLY A 927 41.27 -1.82 1.85
C GLY A 927 41.31 -0.28 1.87
N PHE A 928 40.60 0.42 0.99
CA PHE A 928 40.55 1.88 0.94
C PHE A 928 39.43 2.44 1.83
N HIS A 929 39.67 3.52 2.58
CA HIS A 929 38.60 4.19 3.33
C HIS A 929 37.47 4.65 2.40
N LYS A 930 36.22 4.41 2.84
CA LYS A 930 34.99 4.73 2.11
C LYS A 930 34.87 6.24 1.86
N LYS A 931 34.92 6.66 0.59
CA LYS A 931 34.60 8.02 0.15
C LYS A 931 33.13 8.10 -0.26
N GLN A 932 32.33 8.91 0.43
CA GLN A 932 30.88 8.91 0.24
C GLN A 932 30.43 9.33 -1.17
N GLU A 933 31.12 10.30 -1.77
CA GLU A 933 30.82 10.85 -3.11
C GLU A 933 30.90 9.80 -4.23
N THR A 934 31.83 8.85 -4.13
CA THR A 934 32.05 7.82 -5.14
C THR A 934 31.37 6.50 -4.81
N PHE A 935 31.12 6.22 -3.52
CA PHE A 935 30.56 4.97 -3.04
C PHE A 935 29.18 4.64 -3.67
N ALA A 936 28.34 5.65 -3.91
CA ALA A 936 27.02 5.48 -4.54
C ALA A 936 27.06 5.00 -6.01
N ARG A 937 28.23 5.00 -6.67
CA ARG A 937 28.38 4.47 -8.05
C ARG A 937 28.66 2.96 -8.09
N ILE A 938 29.21 2.42 -7.02
CA ILE A 938 29.63 1.01 -6.88
C ILE A 938 28.72 0.19 -5.97
N SER A 939 27.73 0.84 -5.35
CA SER A 939 26.76 0.19 -4.46
C SER A 939 25.33 0.40 -4.97
N GLY A 940 24.55 -0.68 -5.00
CA GLY A 940 23.10 -0.63 -5.13
C GLY A 940 22.48 -0.58 -3.73
N TYR A 941 21.57 0.36 -3.51
CA TYR A 941 20.70 0.39 -2.33
C TYR A 941 19.25 0.41 -2.80
N CYS A 942 18.44 -0.55 -2.33
CA CYS A 942 17.00 -0.54 -2.49
C CYS A 942 16.40 -0.05 -1.17
N GLU A 943 15.51 0.93 -1.24
CA GLU A 943 14.89 1.53 -0.05
C GLU A 943 13.71 0.67 0.44
N GLN A 944 13.34 0.80 1.71
CA GLN A 944 12.16 0.10 2.26
C GLN A 944 10.84 0.65 1.69
N THR A 945 10.87 1.86 1.14
CA THR A 945 9.73 2.51 0.47
C THR A 945 10.12 2.88 -0.94
N ASP A 946 9.37 2.39 -1.93
CA ASP A 946 9.66 2.62 -3.34
C ASP A 946 9.35 4.07 -3.77
N ILE A 947 10.39 4.91 -3.80
CA ILE A 947 10.30 6.28 -4.30
C ILE A 947 10.55 6.27 -5.81
N HIS A 948 9.46 6.14 -6.57
CA HIS A 948 9.47 6.22 -8.04
C HIS A 948 8.67 7.44 -8.53
N SER A 949 9.03 7.94 -9.72
CA SER A 949 8.24 8.98 -10.40
C SER A 949 6.96 8.35 -10.96
N PRO A 950 5.76 8.68 -10.46
CA PRO A 950 4.52 7.99 -10.84
C PRO A 950 4.05 8.32 -12.28
N GLN A 951 4.71 9.26 -12.96
CA GLN A 951 4.41 9.63 -14.35
C GLN A 951 5.25 8.86 -15.39
N VAL A 952 6.20 8.03 -14.97
CA VAL A 952 7.18 7.36 -15.84
C VAL A 952 6.90 5.86 -15.86
N THR A 953 7.00 5.21 -17.03
CA THR A 953 6.78 3.76 -17.13
C THR A 953 7.91 2.95 -16.48
N VAL A 954 7.67 1.66 -16.21
CA VAL A 954 8.70 0.75 -15.65
C VAL A 954 9.92 0.69 -16.56
N LYS A 955 9.71 0.55 -17.88
CA LYS A 955 10.79 0.51 -18.89
C LYS A 955 11.62 1.79 -18.88
N GLU A 956 10.96 2.95 -18.93
CA GLU A 956 11.64 4.25 -18.86
C GLU A 956 12.39 4.43 -17.54
N SER A 957 11.80 4.04 -16.41
CA SER A 957 12.45 4.15 -15.08
C SER A 957 13.74 3.32 -14.99
N LEU A 958 13.73 2.10 -15.52
CA LEU A 958 14.92 1.25 -15.60
C LEU A 958 15.98 1.84 -16.56
N ILE A 959 15.55 2.40 -17.69
CA ILE A 959 16.42 3.07 -18.66
C ILE A 959 17.06 4.33 -18.08
N TYR A 960 16.30 5.22 -17.43
CA TYR A 960 16.84 6.40 -16.73
C TYR A 960 17.82 6.01 -15.62
N SER A 961 17.50 4.96 -14.85
CA SER A 961 18.43 4.39 -13.88
C SER A 961 19.74 3.90 -14.54
N ALA A 962 19.72 3.45 -15.80
CA ALA A 962 20.90 3.04 -16.55
C ALA A 962 21.77 4.25 -16.93
N PHE A 963 21.14 5.25 -17.56
CA PHE A 963 21.80 6.49 -17.98
C PHE A 963 22.47 7.25 -16.82
N LEU A 964 21.92 7.16 -15.61
CA LEU A 964 22.47 7.81 -14.41
C LEU A 964 23.60 7.03 -13.72
N ARG A 965 23.69 5.70 -13.90
CA ARG A 965 24.71 4.85 -13.25
C ARG A 965 25.88 4.48 -14.14
N LEU A 966 25.67 4.33 -15.45
CA LEU A 966 26.73 3.94 -16.39
C LEU A 966 27.63 5.14 -16.77
N PRO A 967 28.94 4.94 -16.96
CA PRO A 967 29.85 6.02 -17.33
C PRO A 967 29.53 6.57 -18.73
N LYS A 968 29.98 7.80 -19.00
CA LYS A 968 29.73 8.50 -20.27
C LYS A 968 30.37 7.81 -21.47
N GLU A 969 31.42 7.01 -21.25
CA GLU A 969 32.10 6.23 -22.30
C GLU A 969 31.21 5.14 -22.94
N VAL A 970 30.20 4.62 -22.24
CA VAL A 970 29.27 3.62 -22.80
C VAL A 970 28.32 4.30 -23.77
N ASN A 971 28.17 3.80 -24.99
CA ASN A 971 27.32 4.44 -26.01
C ASN A 971 25.83 4.32 -25.63
N ASP A 972 24.97 5.25 -26.03
CA ASP A 972 23.57 5.30 -25.54
C ASP A 972 22.72 4.10 -25.99
N LYS A 973 22.98 3.55 -27.19
CA LYS A 973 22.42 2.25 -27.62
C LYS A 973 22.87 1.12 -26.71
N GLU A 974 24.18 1.08 -26.45
CA GLU A 974 24.84 0.07 -25.64
C GLU A 974 24.40 0.14 -24.16
N LYS A 975 24.07 1.34 -23.64
CA LYS A 975 23.45 1.51 -22.31
C LYS A 975 22.05 0.89 -22.24
N MET A 976 21.26 0.95 -23.32
CA MET A 976 19.95 0.30 -23.38
C MET A 976 20.08 -1.21 -23.50
N GLU A 977 20.94 -1.69 -24.40
CA GLU A 977 21.19 -3.12 -24.65
C GLU A 977 21.79 -3.81 -23.42
N ARG A 978 22.89 -3.29 -22.86
CA ARG A 978 23.57 -3.87 -21.69
C ARG A 978 22.66 -4.05 -20.48
N ARG A 979 21.68 -3.15 -20.26
CA ARG A 979 20.76 -3.28 -19.12
C ARG A 979 19.52 -4.12 -19.42
N LEU A 980 19.02 -4.12 -20.66
CA LEU A 980 17.97 -5.06 -21.06
C LEU A 980 18.48 -6.51 -20.99
N MET A 981 19.68 -6.79 -21.52
CA MET A 981 20.29 -8.12 -21.38
C MET A 981 20.77 -8.42 -19.96
N GLY A 982 21.37 -7.46 -19.25
CA GLY A 982 21.87 -7.66 -17.88
C GLY A 982 20.78 -8.07 -16.89
N ILE A 983 19.59 -7.48 -16.96
CA ILE A 983 18.46 -7.87 -16.10
C ILE A 983 18.00 -9.31 -16.37
N TYR A 984 17.99 -9.75 -17.63
CA TYR A 984 17.65 -11.14 -17.98
C TYR A 984 18.78 -12.13 -17.62
N GLY A 985 20.05 -11.73 -17.76
CA GLY A 985 21.20 -12.59 -17.43
C GLY A 985 21.40 -12.77 -15.93
N ASP A 986 21.38 -11.68 -15.15
CA ASP A 986 21.64 -11.71 -13.71
C ASP A 986 20.52 -12.44 -12.95
N ILE A 987 19.25 -12.23 -13.32
CA ILE A 987 18.10 -12.89 -12.65
C ILE A 987 18.06 -14.40 -12.96
N CYS A 988 18.28 -14.81 -14.22
CA CYS A 988 18.30 -16.24 -14.60
C CYS A 988 19.48 -17.01 -14.00
N SER A 989 20.53 -16.35 -13.49
CA SER A 989 21.64 -17.01 -12.81
C SER A 989 21.27 -17.62 -11.44
N SER A 990 20.13 -17.22 -10.86
CA SER A 990 19.68 -17.65 -9.53
C SER A 990 18.80 -18.91 -9.52
N SER A 991 18.32 -19.37 -10.69
CA SER A 991 17.52 -20.59 -10.84
C SER A 991 18.37 -21.69 -11.47
N THR A 992 18.91 -22.59 -10.64
CA THR A 992 19.89 -23.62 -11.06
C THR A 992 19.31 -24.73 -11.96
N PHE A 993 18.05 -24.62 -12.35
CA PHE A 993 17.43 -25.38 -13.45
C PHE A 993 16.55 -24.44 -14.27
N PHE A 994 16.60 -24.58 -15.59
CA PHE A 994 15.84 -23.82 -16.60
C PHE A 994 16.00 -22.28 -16.60
N ILE A 995 17.02 -21.79 -17.31
CA ILE A 995 16.89 -21.31 -18.70
C ILE A 995 18.26 -21.46 -19.39
N TRP A 996 18.40 -22.53 -20.17
CA TRP A 996 19.46 -22.67 -21.17
C TRP A 996 18.80 -22.80 -22.54
N PHE A 997 18.28 -21.68 -23.02
CA PHE A 997 18.05 -21.45 -24.45
C PHE A 997 19.05 -20.43 -25.02
N LEU A 998 20.21 -20.30 -24.37
CA LEU A 998 21.45 -20.27 -25.14
C LEU A 998 21.72 -21.70 -25.58
N MET A 999 21.63 -21.95 -26.89
CA MET A 999 22.35 -23.07 -27.50
C MET A 999 23.83 -22.70 -27.59
N VAL A 1000 24.47 -22.47 -26.44
CA VAL A 1000 25.89 -22.78 -26.31
C VAL A 1000 25.96 -24.29 -26.39
N ILE A 1001 26.89 -24.80 -27.19
CA ILE A 1001 27.18 -26.22 -27.23
C ILE A 1001 27.70 -26.58 -25.84
N SER A 1002 26.87 -27.28 -25.06
CA SER A 1002 27.30 -27.84 -23.78
C SER A 1002 28.47 -28.80 -24.02
N ASP A 1003 29.46 -28.75 -23.13
CA ASP A 1003 30.63 -29.64 -23.09
C ASP A 1003 30.25 -31.11 -22.77
N ASN A 1004 29.29 -31.69 -23.49
CA ASN A 1004 28.94 -33.12 -23.48
C ASN A 1004 28.04 -33.56 -24.65
N LEU A 1005 28.04 -32.84 -25.77
CA LEU A 1005 27.82 -33.50 -27.06
C LEU A 1005 29.17 -33.99 -27.59
N ASN A 1006 29.57 -35.17 -27.14
CA ASN A 1006 30.55 -35.98 -27.85
C ASN A 1006 29.93 -36.41 -29.19
N LEU A 1007 29.90 -35.49 -30.15
CA LEU A 1007 30.07 -35.87 -31.54
C LEU A 1007 31.44 -36.55 -31.61
N THR A 1008 31.46 -37.86 -31.46
CA THR A 1008 32.65 -38.65 -31.69
C THR A 1008 32.98 -38.50 -33.17
N TRP A 1009 33.97 -37.66 -33.46
CA TRP A 1009 34.56 -37.50 -34.78
C TRP A 1009 35.33 -38.78 -35.15
N SER A 1010 34.59 -39.87 -35.37
CA SER A 1010 35.16 -41.12 -35.85
C SER A 1010 35.62 -40.91 -37.28
N CYS A 1011 36.92 -41.09 -37.51
CA CYS A 1011 37.43 -41.30 -38.86
C CYS A 1011 36.91 -42.66 -39.36
N SER A 1012 35.71 -42.64 -39.93
CA SER A 1012 35.00 -43.79 -40.47
C SER A 1012 34.76 -43.55 -41.97
N ASP A 1013 35.25 -44.46 -42.81
CA ASP A 1013 35.03 -44.42 -44.27
C ASP A 1013 33.61 -44.87 -44.68
N GLU A 1014 32.73 -45.19 -43.72
CA GLU A 1014 31.36 -45.66 -43.96
C GLU A 1014 30.30 -44.67 -43.43
N TYR A 1015 29.30 -44.38 -44.27
CA TYR A 1015 28.13 -43.56 -43.96
C TYR A 1015 27.22 -44.29 -42.94
N SER A 1016 27.24 -43.89 -41.67
CA SER A 1016 26.15 -44.19 -40.73
C SER A 1016 25.00 -43.19 -40.91
N GLU A 1017 23.76 -43.67 -40.77
CA GLU A 1017 22.56 -42.82 -40.87
C GLU A 1017 22.26 -42.05 -39.58
N ASP A 1018 22.73 -42.56 -38.43
CA ASP A 1018 22.53 -41.99 -37.09
C ASP A 1018 23.60 -40.93 -36.73
N ILE A 1019 23.58 -39.79 -37.42
CA ILE A 1019 24.37 -38.60 -37.02
C ILE A 1019 23.40 -37.53 -36.54
N GLU A 1020 23.59 -37.03 -35.32
CA GLU A 1020 22.78 -35.93 -34.77
C GLU A 1020 22.88 -34.67 -35.61
N VAL A 1021 21.78 -33.93 -35.73
CA VAL A 1021 21.62 -32.79 -36.64
C VAL A 1021 21.19 -31.56 -35.88
N ALA A 1022 21.89 -30.44 -36.07
CA ALA A 1022 21.54 -29.15 -35.49
C ALA A 1022 20.57 -28.37 -36.39
N VAL A 1023 19.39 -27.99 -35.87
CA VAL A 1023 18.37 -27.19 -36.59
C VAL A 1023 18.32 -25.78 -36.00
N LEU A 1024 18.54 -24.75 -36.83
CA LEU A 1024 18.49 -23.34 -36.42
C LEU A 1024 17.06 -22.80 -36.56
N LEU A 1025 16.33 -22.78 -35.44
CA LEU A 1025 14.93 -22.35 -35.38
C LEU A 1025 14.74 -20.82 -35.51
N GLY A 1026 15.75 -20.02 -35.14
CA GLY A 1026 15.73 -18.56 -35.25
C GLY A 1026 17.00 -17.93 -34.68
N VAL A 1027 17.78 -17.26 -35.53
CA VAL A 1027 19.04 -16.57 -35.17
C VAL A 1027 19.12 -15.20 -35.84
N CYS A 1028 19.69 -14.21 -35.14
CA CYS A 1028 19.96 -12.88 -35.73
C CYS A 1028 21.38 -12.75 -36.29
N TRP A 1029 22.32 -13.56 -35.79
CA TRP A 1029 23.68 -13.77 -36.32
C TRP A 1029 24.09 -15.23 -36.04
N LEU A 1030 25.07 -15.74 -36.77
CA LEU A 1030 25.55 -17.11 -36.68
C LEU A 1030 27.08 -17.15 -36.66
N GLU A 1031 27.67 -17.96 -35.79
CA GLU A 1031 29.10 -18.29 -35.84
C GLU A 1031 29.31 -19.76 -35.46
N ILE A 1032 29.80 -20.56 -36.40
CA ILE A 1032 30.17 -21.96 -36.22
C ILE A 1032 31.66 -22.06 -36.48
N LYS A 1033 32.43 -22.56 -35.50
CA LYS A 1033 33.88 -22.70 -35.60
C LYS A 1033 34.30 -24.13 -35.23
N GLY A 1034 35.18 -24.72 -36.04
CA GLY A 1034 35.87 -25.96 -35.75
C GLY A 1034 37.39 -25.77 -35.74
N GLU A 1035 38.09 -26.61 -34.98
CA GLU A 1035 39.55 -26.60 -34.85
C GLU A 1035 40.06 -28.04 -34.96
N ILE A 1036 41.14 -28.26 -35.72
CA ILE A 1036 41.78 -29.56 -35.89
C ILE A 1036 43.29 -29.45 -35.76
N ARG A 1037 43.92 -30.44 -35.13
CA ARG A 1037 45.38 -30.54 -35.04
C ARG A 1037 45.93 -31.20 -36.28
N THR A 1038 46.96 -30.59 -36.86
CA THR A 1038 47.54 -31.09 -38.12
C THR A 1038 48.33 -32.40 -37.97
N ILE A 1039 48.52 -32.89 -36.73
CA ILE A 1039 49.11 -34.20 -36.45
C ILE A 1039 48.23 -35.34 -36.99
N ASP A 1040 46.93 -35.13 -37.06
CA ASP A 1040 45.95 -36.14 -37.48
C ASP A 1040 45.82 -36.26 -39.02
N LEU A 1041 46.66 -35.55 -39.79
CA LEU A 1041 46.59 -35.44 -41.25
C LEU A 1041 47.87 -35.92 -41.94
N SER A 1042 47.72 -36.79 -42.96
CA SER A 1042 48.85 -37.30 -43.74
C SER A 1042 49.61 -36.19 -44.49
N PRO A 1043 50.94 -36.07 -44.33
CA PRO A 1043 51.75 -35.05 -45.00
C PRO A 1043 51.85 -35.28 -46.52
N GLY A 1044 51.95 -34.19 -47.28
CA GLY A 1044 52.01 -34.19 -48.75
C GLY A 1044 50.64 -34.16 -49.44
N THR A 1045 49.58 -34.57 -48.75
CA THR A 1045 48.20 -34.63 -49.26
C THR A 1045 47.53 -33.24 -49.29
N VAL A 1046 46.60 -33.05 -50.23
CA VAL A 1046 45.70 -31.87 -50.27
C VAL A 1046 44.39 -32.25 -49.61
N TYR A 1047 43.92 -31.44 -48.68
CA TYR A 1047 42.63 -31.61 -48.00
C TYR A 1047 41.68 -30.47 -48.36
N GLU A 1048 40.40 -30.80 -48.48
CA GLU A 1048 39.31 -29.84 -48.58
C GLU A 1048 38.46 -29.87 -47.30
N VAL A 1049 38.02 -28.69 -46.86
CA VAL A 1049 37.17 -28.49 -45.68
C VAL A 1049 35.79 -28.04 -46.15
N VAL A 1050 34.74 -28.72 -45.70
CA VAL A 1050 33.38 -28.59 -46.21
C VAL A 1050 32.37 -28.65 -45.06
N PHE A 1051 31.35 -27.79 -45.04
CA PHE A 1051 30.17 -27.95 -44.17
C PHE A 1051 29.03 -28.63 -44.93
N VAL A 1052 28.38 -29.61 -44.29
CA VAL A 1052 27.20 -30.30 -44.82
C VAL A 1052 25.96 -29.69 -44.19
N VAL A 1053 25.16 -29.00 -45.01
CA VAL A 1053 23.95 -28.27 -44.56
C VAL A 1053 22.74 -28.57 -45.43
N LYS A 1054 21.56 -28.23 -44.92
CA LYS A 1054 20.26 -28.33 -45.60
C LYS A 1054 19.40 -27.12 -45.23
N MET A 1055 18.62 -26.63 -46.18
CA MET A 1055 17.59 -25.63 -45.95
C MET A 1055 16.22 -26.30 -45.76
N LEU A 1056 15.41 -25.79 -44.83
CA LEU A 1056 14.00 -26.16 -44.63
C LEU A 1056 13.08 -25.27 -45.48
N ASP A 1057 11.84 -25.73 -45.71
CA ASP A 1057 10.81 -25.00 -46.47
C ASP A 1057 10.16 -23.86 -45.66
N GLU A 1058 9.54 -22.91 -46.38
CA GLU A 1058 8.95 -21.67 -45.83
C GLU A 1058 7.86 -21.92 -44.75
N ASP A 1059 7.13 -23.03 -44.81
CA ASP A 1059 6.01 -23.33 -43.89
C ASP A 1059 6.45 -23.61 -42.42
N TRP A 1060 7.76 -23.61 -42.11
CA TRP A 1060 8.28 -24.02 -40.79
C TRP A 1060 8.41 -22.91 -39.74
N CYS A 1061 8.46 -21.62 -40.10
CA CYS A 1061 8.63 -20.50 -39.14
C CYS A 1061 8.28 -19.14 -39.76
N GLU A 1062 7.81 -18.17 -38.96
CA GLU A 1062 7.41 -16.82 -39.43
C GLU A 1062 8.58 -15.83 -39.65
N CYS A 1063 9.83 -16.29 -39.56
CA CYS A 1063 11.03 -15.45 -39.77
C CYS A 1063 11.48 -15.42 -41.23
N ASN A 1064 12.29 -14.42 -41.61
CA ASN A 1064 12.84 -14.33 -42.96
C ASN A 1064 13.74 -15.55 -43.28
N MET A 1065 13.70 -16.04 -44.53
CA MET A 1065 14.65 -17.04 -45.00
C MET A 1065 16.08 -16.47 -45.15
N TRP A 1066 17.05 -17.35 -45.38
CA TRP A 1066 18.48 -17.01 -45.52
C TRP A 1066 18.79 -16.32 -46.86
N ASN A 1067 18.32 -15.09 -47.01
CA ASN A 1067 18.55 -14.21 -48.16
C ASN A 1067 19.90 -13.47 -48.09
N TYR A 1068 20.91 -14.09 -47.48
CA TYR A 1068 22.17 -13.45 -47.11
C TYR A 1068 23.33 -14.42 -47.34
N SER A 1069 24.45 -13.88 -47.83
CA SER A 1069 25.68 -14.63 -47.97
C SER A 1069 26.31 -14.93 -46.61
N VAL A 1070 26.83 -16.14 -46.45
CA VAL A 1070 27.55 -16.57 -45.25
C VAL A 1070 29.05 -16.51 -45.50
N THR A 1071 29.78 -15.87 -44.60
CA THR A 1071 31.24 -15.72 -44.66
C THR A 1071 31.91 -17.00 -44.16
N LEU A 1072 32.65 -17.65 -45.06
CA LEU A 1072 33.44 -18.84 -44.80
C LEU A 1072 34.89 -18.42 -44.58
N THR A 1073 35.53 -18.99 -43.56
CA THR A 1073 36.87 -18.61 -43.12
C THR A 1073 37.69 -19.87 -42.84
N LEU A 1074 38.87 -19.99 -43.45
CA LEU A 1074 39.88 -21.00 -43.14
C LEU A 1074 41.17 -20.29 -42.68
N ILE A 1075 41.66 -20.64 -41.49
CA ILE A 1075 42.88 -20.07 -40.90
C ILE A 1075 43.92 -21.18 -40.77
N LEU A 1076 45.04 -21.00 -41.49
CA LEU A 1076 46.21 -21.88 -41.41
C LEU A 1076 47.19 -21.41 -40.31
N PRO A 1077 48.02 -22.30 -39.71
CA PRO A 1077 48.85 -22.00 -38.53
C PRO A 1077 49.80 -20.80 -38.68
N HIS A 1078 50.20 -20.46 -39.91
CA HIS A 1078 51.06 -19.31 -40.22
C HIS A 1078 50.28 -18.08 -40.72
N SER A 1079 49.13 -17.80 -40.08
CA SER A 1079 48.32 -16.58 -40.28
C SER A 1079 47.78 -16.34 -41.70
N LYS A 1080 47.80 -17.36 -42.56
CA LYS A 1080 47.18 -17.27 -43.90
C LYS A 1080 45.68 -17.55 -43.77
N LYS A 1081 44.90 -16.48 -43.60
CA LYS A 1081 43.43 -16.50 -43.58
C LYS A 1081 42.91 -16.48 -45.02
N VAL A 1082 42.12 -17.49 -45.39
CA VAL A 1082 41.31 -17.50 -46.62
C VAL A 1082 39.88 -17.20 -46.21
N THR A 1083 39.25 -16.21 -46.85
CA THR A 1083 37.85 -15.85 -46.62
C THR A 1083 37.12 -15.65 -47.93
N HIS A 1084 35.91 -16.18 -48.05
CA HIS A 1084 34.98 -15.86 -49.12
C HIS A 1084 33.55 -15.96 -48.60
N ASP A 1085 32.62 -15.30 -49.28
CA ASP A 1085 31.20 -15.32 -48.94
C ASP A 1085 30.46 -16.23 -49.93
N GLU A 1086 29.55 -17.06 -49.44
CA GLU A 1086 28.74 -17.96 -50.26
C GLU A 1086 27.24 -17.68 -50.06
N ASN A 1087 26.50 -17.44 -51.16
CA ASN A 1087 25.06 -17.17 -51.09
C ASN A 1087 24.27 -18.47 -50.92
N LEU A 1088 23.36 -18.49 -49.95
CA LEU A 1088 22.50 -19.64 -49.66
C LEU A 1088 21.18 -19.62 -50.45
N GLU A 1089 20.77 -18.48 -51.01
CA GLU A 1089 19.54 -18.37 -51.83
C GLU A 1089 19.53 -19.31 -53.05
N GLU A 1090 20.68 -19.52 -53.67
CA GLU A 1090 20.81 -20.32 -54.90
C GLU A 1090 20.91 -21.84 -54.63
N LYS A 1091 20.80 -22.26 -53.35
CA LYS A 1091 21.01 -23.65 -52.92
C LYS A 1091 19.67 -24.42 -52.81
N PRO A 1092 19.67 -25.74 -53.04
CA PRO A 1092 18.42 -26.51 -53.10
C PRO A 1092 17.77 -26.70 -51.73
N ILE A 1093 16.56 -26.17 -51.57
CA ILE A 1093 15.70 -26.38 -50.38
C ILE A 1093 15.35 -27.88 -50.24
N GLY A 1094 15.24 -28.34 -49.00
CA GLY A 1094 14.85 -29.70 -48.64
C GLY A 1094 15.93 -30.78 -48.81
N LYS A 1095 17.06 -30.47 -49.47
CA LYS A 1095 18.17 -31.41 -49.73
C LYS A 1095 19.43 -31.02 -48.97
N TRP A 1096 20.26 -32.03 -48.69
CA TRP A 1096 21.62 -31.82 -48.19
C TRP A 1096 22.53 -31.36 -49.31
N PHE A 1097 23.38 -30.36 -49.03
CA PHE A 1097 24.42 -29.88 -49.92
C PHE A 1097 25.70 -29.53 -49.15
N GLU A 1098 26.80 -29.51 -49.89
CA GLU A 1098 28.14 -29.20 -49.39
C GLU A 1098 28.47 -27.72 -49.65
N ILE A 1099 28.97 -27.03 -48.62
CA ILE A 1099 29.52 -25.67 -48.67
C ILE A 1099 31.02 -25.75 -48.45
N GLN A 1100 31.83 -25.31 -49.41
CA GLN A 1100 33.28 -25.48 -49.36
C GLN A 1100 33.93 -24.31 -48.63
N VAL A 1101 34.60 -24.55 -47.50
CA VAL A 1101 35.31 -23.50 -46.74
C VAL A 1101 36.65 -23.15 -47.39
N GLY A 1102 37.35 -24.14 -47.93
CA GLY A 1102 38.62 -23.97 -48.63
C GLY A 1102 39.45 -25.25 -48.73
N GLU A 1103 40.61 -25.13 -49.37
CA GLU A 1103 41.58 -26.20 -49.58
C GLU A 1103 42.95 -25.83 -49.03
N PHE A 1104 43.67 -26.81 -48.49
CA PHE A 1104 45.05 -26.64 -48.06
C PHE A 1104 45.89 -27.89 -48.36
N LYS A 1105 47.17 -27.67 -48.67
CA LYS A 1105 48.15 -28.75 -48.82
C LYS A 1105 48.92 -28.92 -47.53
N MET A 1106 49.03 -30.15 -47.05
CA MET A 1106 49.79 -30.47 -45.85
C MET A 1106 51.29 -30.48 -46.19
N THR A 1107 52.00 -29.41 -45.84
CA THR A 1107 53.47 -29.28 -45.98
C THR A 1107 54.15 -29.41 -44.61
N PRO A 1108 55.46 -29.72 -44.56
CA PRO A 1108 56.21 -29.78 -43.28
C PRO A 1108 56.22 -28.46 -42.50
N GLU A 1109 55.90 -27.35 -43.16
CA GLU A 1109 55.81 -26.01 -42.57
C GLU A 1109 54.44 -25.74 -41.94
N ASN A 1110 53.38 -26.48 -42.28
CA ASN A 1110 52.01 -26.24 -41.81
C ASN A 1110 51.66 -27.00 -40.53
N VAL A 1111 52.58 -27.10 -39.55
CA VAL A 1111 52.36 -27.85 -38.30
C VAL A 1111 51.75 -26.95 -37.22
N GLY A 1112 50.53 -27.23 -36.77
CA GLY A 1112 49.82 -26.47 -35.74
C GLY A 1112 48.35 -26.83 -35.61
N GLU A 1113 47.51 -25.87 -35.22
CA GLU A 1113 46.06 -25.97 -35.23
C GLU A 1113 45.49 -25.20 -36.43
N ILE A 1114 44.67 -25.89 -37.24
CA ILE A 1114 43.87 -25.29 -38.32
C ILE A 1114 42.50 -24.99 -37.75
N SER A 1115 42.01 -23.77 -37.94
CA SER A 1115 40.63 -23.42 -37.60
C SER A 1115 39.84 -23.04 -38.84
N PHE A 1116 38.58 -23.48 -38.87
CA PHE A 1116 37.64 -23.21 -39.94
C PHE A 1116 36.33 -22.70 -39.36
N GLN A 1117 35.66 -21.81 -40.07
CA GLN A 1117 34.52 -21.06 -39.56
C GLN A 1117 33.51 -20.77 -40.66
N LEU A 1118 32.23 -20.80 -40.28
CA LEU A 1118 31.07 -20.38 -41.04
C LEU A 1118 30.37 -19.31 -40.20
N GLY A 1119 30.29 -18.08 -40.69
CA GLY A 1119 29.81 -16.92 -39.93
C GLY A 1119 28.91 -16.00 -40.73
N GLU A 1120 27.90 -15.43 -40.08
CA GLU A 1120 26.97 -14.44 -40.63
C GLU A 1120 26.65 -13.44 -39.52
N PHE A 1121 26.82 -12.13 -39.78
CA PHE A 1121 26.89 -11.11 -38.73
C PHE A 1121 25.94 -9.91 -38.95
N SER A 1122 24.86 -10.09 -39.72
CA SER A 1122 23.79 -9.11 -39.84
C SER A 1122 22.98 -8.95 -38.53
N SER A 1123 21.95 -8.11 -38.56
CA SER A 1123 21.03 -7.88 -37.43
C SER A 1123 19.63 -8.49 -37.63
N ASP A 1124 19.41 -9.23 -38.71
CA ASP A 1124 18.09 -9.63 -39.17
C ASP A 1124 17.81 -11.10 -38.79
N TRP A 1125 16.62 -11.38 -38.26
CA TRP A 1125 16.24 -12.72 -37.78
C TRP A 1125 15.98 -13.71 -38.94
N LYS A 1126 16.64 -14.87 -38.88
CA LYS A 1126 16.64 -15.92 -39.91
C LYS A 1126 16.45 -17.30 -39.30
N CYS A 1127 15.82 -18.21 -40.04
CA CYS A 1127 15.53 -19.58 -39.59
C CYS A 1127 15.71 -20.59 -40.72
N GLY A 1128 15.70 -21.89 -40.38
CA GLY A 1128 15.57 -22.97 -41.37
C GLY A 1128 16.87 -23.52 -41.94
N LEU A 1129 18.03 -23.03 -41.50
CA LEU A 1129 19.33 -23.66 -41.81
C LEU A 1129 19.57 -24.84 -40.86
N VAL A 1130 19.98 -25.96 -41.41
CA VAL A 1130 20.21 -27.22 -40.72
C VAL A 1130 21.62 -27.70 -41.01
N LEU A 1131 22.41 -27.99 -39.97
CA LEU A 1131 23.81 -28.41 -40.08
C LEU A 1131 23.98 -29.85 -39.59
N LYS A 1132 24.58 -30.71 -40.44
CA LYS A 1132 24.89 -32.10 -40.09
C LYS A 1132 26.28 -32.25 -39.50
N CYS A 1133 27.30 -31.81 -40.23
CA CYS A 1133 28.70 -31.93 -39.81
C CYS A 1133 29.62 -31.02 -40.64
N ALA A 1134 30.88 -30.93 -40.22
CA ALA A 1134 31.98 -30.51 -41.07
C ALA A 1134 32.76 -31.74 -41.53
N ILE A 1135 33.24 -31.76 -42.77
CA ILE A 1135 34.05 -32.84 -43.33
C ILE A 1135 35.40 -32.26 -43.76
N ILE A 1136 36.47 -32.92 -43.33
CA ILE A 1136 37.83 -32.69 -43.84
C ILE A 1136 38.23 -33.98 -44.54
N ARG A 1137 38.38 -33.93 -45.87
CA ARG A 1137 38.70 -35.13 -46.66
C ARG A 1137 39.87 -34.90 -47.61
N PRO A 1138 40.70 -35.93 -47.90
CA PRO A 1138 41.75 -35.81 -48.90
C PRO A 1138 41.11 -35.66 -50.28
N LYS A 1139 41.53 -34.61 -51.00
CA LYS A 1139 41.06 -34.35 -52.36
C LYS A 1139 41.74 -35.33 -53.32
N LYS A 1140 40.93 -36.15 -54.00
CA LYS A 1140 41.38 -37.20 -54.94
C LYS A 1140 41.90 -36.63 -56.25
#